data_AF-A0A397SQN9-F1
#
_entry.id   AF-A0A397SQN9-F1
#
_cell.length_a   1.000
_cell.length_b   1.000
_cell.length_c   1.000
_cell.angle_alpha   90.00
_cell.angle_beta   90.00
_cell.angle_gamma   90.00
#
_symmetry.space_group_name_H-M   'P 1'
#
loop_
_entity.id
_entity.type
_entity.pdbx_description
1 polymer ?
#
loop_
_entity_poly.entity_id
_entity_poly.type
_entity_poly.pdbx_seq_one_letter_code
_entity_poly.pdbx_strand_id
1 'polypeptide(L)'
;MLCTIFHGNHTSNHRNALGGISGLYEVCESILRQIRGGDTSEANIWLSNEVLEFFQREMIWLYSNERLLHITFYTFASLLRDHNDPRLENLKAKEIKFCRMIFDAHYTSFFKIGRDLLRLLRDNLIVPEFLYVINAIQDDVKATLMKQRTLSYCLSSRLSYDMSERLTHILEQHTTSAYKLKFDFFKSNFLSTEPRYLIADIIRWLIASYRSSNEKAMNNRYVLINLLLHEIGNNWEAIELAKTALVYDWLCFDRNSKDPNVIKECLYCIEPCIQLIVENVKSNNLRIVKELIETLHSSISIFPGFDNELRENVRAASQVAISRNIMTVEDIKSIRAKLSEFVGDTRIVKIIGDLWGHLMNAPPPSSSLPYLSNPSQQMMMQQTSSVSNVPIPSMSHQDVNQRFPASLPTLQGSVQSNPLFTLSQDKPPEIIDLTSSKSETNLNLDNQSLSTKRRDSIPFSDQPSNTSVAQISKSHETKSIVEETSLSNILTSTRISAQSSSNSVNVPASLWLYQNLLKSFKVASLANNSEDETQYLRQILDLFLNGVNLDAPNSPHLTDLPTFIGPDICRALNFDELTECFDLNSECLEINPSKQNLFNCLVSWVFDYKDEPSRNDSPKFKSFEMYRLIVQKDEKAHAEARLKLLVHCLRSLKLDKLGTVLTEDFKSLINLYIEYINYEVKREDSQSNVEEEVNKRFLTGVQLLQQYECNVFDSIVPKLLQNWSDIFVGNFEFITSIIHGINPMLIYKFETDLRLGHYKVFGDLNLDYVLENSLSCWGSFEQLYLFQLIKAEFGNNIEKIEEFICSSYQLKFLEPIGKFKNAIYYK
;
A
#
# COMPACT_ATOMS: atom_id res chain seq x y z
N MET A 1 8.89 14.00 -13.84
CA MET A 1 8.39 14.78 -12.69
C MET A 1 9.32 14.69 -11.49
N LEU A 2 9.59 13.50 -10.95
CA LEU A 2 10.59 13.29 -9.88
C LEU A 2 12.02 13.70 -10.28
N CYS A 3 12.31 13.80 -11.58
CA CYS A 3 13.62 14.21 -12.08
C CYS A 3 13.82 15.74 -12.21
N THR A 4 12.79 16.54 -11.93
CA THR A 4 12.79 18.00 -12.17
C THR A 4 13.29 18.81 -10.96
N ILE A 5 13.76 18.16 -9.90
CA ILE A 5 14.10 18.85 -8.64
C ILE A 5 15.53 19.43 -8.66
N PHE A 6 16.34 19.06 -9.64
CA PHE A 6 17.76 19.01 -9.39
C PHE A 6 18.64 20.15 -9.92
N HIS A 7 18.21 21.05 -10.82
CA HIS A 7 19.10 22.14 -11.28
C HIS A 7 18.53 23.57 -11.37
N GLY A 8 18.77 24.36 -10.31
CA GLY A 8 19.54 25.62 -10.33
C GLY A 8 19.14 26.63 -9.22
N ASN A 9 19.77 27.80 -9.05
CA ASN A 9 20.73 28.50 -9.90
C ASN A 9 21.68 29.38 -9.06
N HIS A 10 22.82 29.71 -9.65
CA HIS A 10 23.66 30.83 -9.21
C HIS A 10 22.87 32.15 -9.22
N THR A 11 23.30 33.07 -8.34
CA THR A 11 22.91 34.49 -8.20
C THR A 11 21.62 34.81 -7.42
N SER A 12 21.60 34.47 -6.12
CA SER A 12 21.23 35.42 -5.06
C SER A 12 21.50 34.82 -3.68
N ASN A 13 21.93 35.65 -2.73
CA ASN A 13 22.33 35.27 -1.37
C ASN A 13 21.15 34.75 -0.53
N HIS A 14 20.72 33.50 -0.70
CA HIS A 14 19.74 32.86 0.20
C HIS A 14 20.21 31.48 0.67
N ARG A 15 21.29 31.46 1.47
CA ARG A 15 21.87 30.26 2.09
C ARG A 15 20.96 29.48 3.07
N ASN A 16 19.69 29.88 3.27
CA ASN A 16 18.78 29.30 4.27
C ASN A 16 17.37 28.96 3.76
N ALA A 17 17.08 29.00 2.45
CA ALA A 17 15.70 28.90 1.95
C ALA A 17 15.10 27.47 1.92
N LEU A 18 15.92 26.42 1.75
CA LEU A 18 15.42 25.03 1.64
C LEU A 18 14.90 24.43 2.94
N GLY A 19 15.23 25.03 4.09
CA GLY A 19 14.73 24.59 5.40
C GLY A 19 13.22 24.83 5.60
N GLY A 20 12.55 25.52 4.68
CA GLY A 20 11.12 25.84 4.77
C GLY A 20 10.18 24.92 3.97
N ILE A 21 10.69 24.03 3.12
CA ILE A 21 9.85 23.12 2.31
C ILE A 21 9.69 21.80 3.07
N SER A 22 8.57 21.66 3.79
CA SER A 22 8.14 20.38 4.35
C SER A 22 8.06 19.33 3.23
N GLY A 23 8.55 18.10 3.44
CA GLY A 23 8.46 17.01 2.45
C GLY A 23 9.62 16.86 1.46
N LEU A 24 10.56 17.82 1.36
CA LEU A 24 11.67 17.73 0.40
C LEU A 24 12.58 16.52 0.64
N TYR A 25 12.77 16.16 1.92
CA TYR A 25 13.54 14.99 2.33
C TYR A 25 12.96 13.70 1.73
N GLU A 26 11.65 13.49 1.86
CA GLU A 26 10.89 12.32 1.41
C GLU A 26 10.96 12.17 -0.10
N VAL A 27 10.89 13.31 -0.80
CA VAL A 27 10.99 13.35 -2.25
C VAL A 27 12.41 12.96 -2.69
N CYS A 28 13.45 13.54 -2.08
CA CYS A 28 14.84 13.17 -2.37
C CYS A 28 15.14 11.70 -2.09
N GLU A 29 14.66 11.14 -0.97
CA GLU A 29 14.76 9.70 -0.66
C GLU A 29 14.07 8.87 -1.76
N SER A 30 12.86 9.27 -2.16
CA SER A 30 12.10 8.56 -3.19
C SER A 30 12.78 8.57 -4.55
N ILE A 31 13.47 9.65 -4.90
CA ILE A 31 14.20 9.78 -6.17
C ILE A 31 15.50 8.98 -6.16
N LEU A 32 16.26 9.01 -5.07
CA LEU A 32 17.46 8.18 -4.93
C LEU A 32 17.13 6.69 -5.12
N ARG A 33 15.96 6.24 -4.64
CA ARG A 33 15.45 4.88 -4.87
C ARG A 33 15.06 4.57 -6.31
N GLN A 34 14.86 5.58 -7.16
CA GLN A 34 14.60 5.39 -8.59
C GLN A 34 15.88 5.19 -9.41
N ILE A 35 17.05 5.59 -8.89
CA ILE A 35 18.33 5.29 -9.55
C ILE A 35 18.62 3.80 -9.37
N ARG A 36 18.44 3.03 -10.44
CA ARG A 36 18.55 1.57 -10.41
C ARG A 36 20.00 1.14 -10.57
N GLY A 37 20.45 0.24 -9.70
CA GLY A 37 21.74 -0.43 -9.92
C GLY A 37 21.68 -1.37 -11.12
N GLY A 38 22.79 -1.55 -11.82
CA GLY A 38 22.92 -2.40 -13.01
C GLY A 38 22.16 -1.92 -14.26
N ASP A 39 21.59 -0.72 -14.24
CA ASP A 39 20.88 -0.11 -15.37
C ASP A 39 21.70 1.05 -15.94
N THR A 40 22.30 0.86 -17.12
CA THR A 40 23.10 1.88 -17.79
C THR A 40 22.37 2.56 -18.96
N SER A 41 21.03 2.49 -18.95
CA SER A 41 20.18 3.23 -19.88
C SER A 41 20.38 4.74 -19.74
N GLU A 42 20.20 5.49 -20.82
CA GLU A 42 20.40 6.94 -20.83
C GLU A 42 19.55 7.65 -19.77
N ALA A 43 18.32 7.17 -19.53
CA ALA A 43 17.43 7.73 -18.52
C ALA A 43 17.96 7.55 -17.09
N ASN A 44 18.51 6.36 -16.75
CA ASN A 44 19.05 6.10 -15.42
C ASN A 44 20.37 6.84 -15.19
N ILE A 45 21.25 6.88 -16.20
CA ILE A 45 22.50 7.65 -16.16
C ILE A 45 22.23 9.14 -16.00
N TRP A 46 21.27 9.68 -16.75
CA TRP A 46 20.86 11.07 -16.62
C TRP A 46 20.35 11.38 -15.21
N LEU A 47 19.45 10.54 -14.69
CA LEU A 47 18.93 10.71 -13.32
C LEU A 47 20.05 10.70 -12.28
N SER A 48 21.00 9.76 -12.39
CA SER A 48 22.16 9.69 -11.48
C SER A 48 22.96 10.99 -11.49
N ASN A 49 23.29 11.53 -12.68
CA ASN A 49 24.04 12.78 -12.80
C ASN A 49 23.28 13.99 -12.22
N GLU A 50 22.00 14.13 -12.52
CA GLU A 50 21.20 15.26 -12.04
C GLU A 50 21.10 15.26 -10.51
N VAL A 51 20.76 14.11 -9.93
CA VAL A 51 20.65 13.95 -8.47
C VAL A 51 21.98 14.25 -7.78
N LEU A 52 23.08 13.77 -8.36
CA LEU A 52 24.43 14.01 -7.85
C LEU A 52 24.77 15.49 -7.84
N GLU A 53 24.56 16.18 -8.97
CA GLU A 53 24.89 17.59 -9.10
C GLU A 53 24.01 18.48 -8.20
N PHE A 54 22.76 18.08 -7.92
CA PHE A 54 21.93 18.76 -6.92
C PHE A 54 22.52 18.65 -5.52
N PHE A 55 22.84 17.44 -5.08
CA PHE A 55 23.39 17.26 -3.74
C PHE A 55 24.78 17.89 -3.59
N GLN A 56 25.54 18.01 -4.68
CA GLN A 56 26.77 18.80 -4.73
C GLN A 56 26.50 20.30 -4.50
N ARG A 57 25.42 20.84 -5.08
CA ARG A 57 25.04 22.24 -4.91
C ARG A 57 24.48 22.51 -3.51
N GLU A 58 23.60 21.64 -3.03
CA GLU A 58 22.88 21.79 -1.76
C GLU A 58 23.53 21.03 -0.60
N MET A 59 24.87 20.91 -0.62
CA MET A 59 25.63 20.12 0.36
C MET A 59 25.36 20.49 1.82
N ILE A 60 25.23 21.78 2.12
CA ILE A 60 25.00 22.26 3.49
C ILE A 60 23.64 21.75 4.02
N TRP A 61 22.63 21.73 3.15
CA TRP A 61 21.32 21.16 3.48
C TRP A 61 21.40 19.64 3.62
N LEU A 62 22.10 18.95 2.72
CA LEU A 62 22.32 17.50 2.83
C LEU A 62 23.00 17.13 4.17
N TYR A 63 24.00 17.89 4.60
CA TYR A 63 24.69 17.69 5.88
C TYR A 63 23.80 17.87 7.11
N SER A 64 22.72 18.65 6.98
CA SER A 64 21.72 18.81 8.05
C SER A 64 20.77 17.60 8.15
N ASN A 65 20.80 16.69 7.16
CA ASN A 65 19.90 15.54 7.05
C ASN A 65 20.69 14.22 7.09
N GLU A 66 21.05 13.74 8.29
CA GLU A 66 21.90 12.55 8.48
C GLU A 66 21.40 11.29 7.74
N ARG A 67 20.09 11.01 7.79
CA ARG A 67 19.53 9.84 7.09
C ARG A 67 19.68 9.96 5.57
N LEU A 68 19.42 11.14 5.01
CA LEU A 68 19.56 11.39 3.58
C LEU A 68 21.03 11.34 3.16
N LEU A 69 21.93 11.84 4.00
CA LEU A 69 23.37 11.76 3.82
C LEU A 69 23.84 10.30 3.71
N HIS A 70 23.37 9.42 4.60
CA HIS A 70 23.66 7.99 4.52
C HIS A 70 23.12 7.36 3.24
N ILE A 71 21.85 7.61 2.90
CA ILE A 71 21.19 7.05 1.70
C ILE A 71 21.92 7.50 0.44
N THR A 72 22.32 8.78 0.40
CA THR A 72 23.04 9.38 -0.73
C THR A 72 24.41 8.73 -0.92
N PHE A 73 25.22 8.61 0.15
CA PHE A 73 26.51 7.93 0.07
C PHE A 73 26.35 6.46 -0.33
N TYR A 74 25.44 5.74 0.33
CA TYR A 74 25.19 4.32 0.05
C TYR A 74 24.75 4.12 -1.40
N THR A 75 23.95 5.05 -1.94
CA THR A 75 23.48 5.03 -3.32
C THR A 75 24.65 5.15 -4.30
N PHE A 76 25.41 6.25 -4.23
CA PHE A 76 26.47 6.51 -5.21
C PHE A 76 27.67 5.57 -5.05
N ALA A 77 28.02 5.15 -3.83
CA ALA A 77 29.04 4.14 -3.59
C ALA A 77 28.68 2.77 -4.19
N SER A 78 27.38 2.42 -4.22
CA SER A 78 26.91 1.21 -4.89
C SER A 78 26.99 1.31 -6.42
N LEU A 79 26.71 2.48 -7.01
CA LEU A 79 26.65 2.67 -8.47
C LEU A 79 28.02 2.70 -9.15
N LEU A 80 29.11 2.92 -8.42
CA LEU A 80 30.47 3.04 -9.01
C LEU A 80 30.88 1.84 -9.88
N ARG A 81 30.37 0.64 -9.56
CA ARG A 81 30.62 -0.60 -10.31
C ARG A 81 29.82 -0.66 -11.63
N ASP A 82 28.68 0.01 -11.68
CA ASP A 82 27.80 0.05 -12.85
C ASP A 82 28.37 1.00 -13.91
N HIS A 83 29.14 2.01 -13.49
CA HIS A 83 29.70 3.04 -14.36
C HIS A 83 31.16 2.76 -14.78
N ASN A 84 31.51 1.49 -14.94
CA ASN A 84 32.85 1.05 -15.40
C ASN A 84 33.08 1.21 -16.91
N ASP A 85 32.03 1.49 -17.69
CA ASP A 85 32.14 1.77 -19.12
C ASP A 85 32.93 3.07 -19.36
N PRO A 86 33.93 3.09 -20.27
CA PRO A 86 34.66 4.30 -20.62
C PRO A 86 33.78 5.51 -20.96
N ARG A 87 32.58 5.29 -21.53
CA ARG A 87 31.65 6.40 -21.83
C ARG A 87 31.12 7.11 -20.58
N LEU A 88 31.17 6.46 -19.41
CA LEU A 88 30.66 6.95 -18.13
C LEU A 88 31.77 7.41 -17.18
N GLU A 89 33.04 7.40 -17.61
CA GLU A 89 34.20 7.70 -16.77
C GLU A 89 34.09 9.07 -16.07
N ASN A 90 33.58 10.08 -16.78
CA ASN A 90 33.38 11.41 -16.20
C ASN A 90 32.31 11.42 -15.10
N LEU A 91 31.18 10.71 -15.30
CA LEU A 91 30.15 10.59 -14.27
C LEU A 91 30.70 9.85 -13.05
N LYS A 92 31.38 8.71 -13.26
CA LYS A 92 32.00 7.94 -12.20
C LYS A 92 33.00 8.77 -11.40
N ALA A 93 33.83 9.59 -12.07
CA ALA A 93 34.77 10.49 -11.40
C ALA A 93 34.05 11.54 -10.51
N LYS A 94 32.92 12.09 -10.96
CA LYS A 94 32.09 12.99 -10.14
C LYS A 94 31.53 12.27 -8.91
N GLU A 95 31.03 11.04 -9.08
CA GLU A 95 30.47 10.23 -8.00
C GLU A 95 31.53 9.91 -6.94
N ILE A 96 32.73 9.47 -7.36
CA ILE A 96 33.86 9.19 -6.47
C ILE A 96 34.23 10.43 -5.66
N LYS A 97 34.44 11.56 -6.34
CA LYS A 97 34.81 12.82 -5.70
C LYS A 97 33.76 13.26 -4.68
N PHE A 98 32.49 13.14 -5.04
CA PHE A 98 31.38 13.51 -4.17
C PHE A 98 31.30 12.61 -2.93
N CYS A 99 31.32 11.28 -3.10
CA CYS A 99 31.34 10.31 -2.00
C CYS A 99 32.51 10.59 -1.05
N ARG A 100 33.70 10.89 -1.59
CA ARG A 100 34.86 11.24 -0.78
C ARG A 100 34.65 12.54 0.01
N MET A 101 34.14 13.59 -0.64
CA MET A 101 33.85 14.88 0.00
C MET A 101 32.87 14.74 1.16
N ILE A 102 31.73 14.08 0.95
CA ILE A 102 30.74 13.92 2.02
C ILE A 102 31.28 13.06 3.16
N PHE A 103 32.03 11.99 2.82
CA PHE A 103 32.64 11.11 3.82
C PHE A 103 33.60 11.87 4.73
N ASP A 104 34.51 12.65 4.17
CA ASP A 104 35.50 13.41 4.97
C ASP A 104 34.84 14.47 5.86
N ALA A 105 33.79 15.13 5.35
CA ALA A 105 33.07 16.15 6.12
C ALA A 105 32.31 15.56 7.32
N HIS A 106 31.82 14.32 7.22
CA HIS A 106 30.89 13.72 8.19
C HIS A 106 31.20 12.25 8.55
N TYR A 107 32.47 11.84 8.59
CA TYR A 107 32.87 10.43 8.72
C TYR A 107 32.22 9.70 9.92
N THR A 108 32.07 10.37 11.06
CA THR A 108 31.43 9.79 12.26
C THR A 108 29.96 9.42 12.04
N SER A 109 29.28 10.18 11.16
CA SER A 109 27.89 9.91 10.78
C SER A 109 27.82 8.60 10.01
N PHE A 110 28.68 8.41 9.00
CA PHE A 110 28.72 7.18 8.20
C PHE A 110 29.00 5.91 8.99
N PHE A 111 29.72 5.98 10.12
CA PHE A 111 29.89 4.82 10.99
C PHE A 111 28.57 4.28 11.56
N LYS A 112 27.51 5.08 11.62
CA LYS A 112 26.16 4.61 11.98
C LYS A 112 25.56 3.66 10.94
N ILE A 113 26.03 3.69 9.69
CA ILE A 113 25.60 2.73 8.65
C ILE A 113 25.89 1.31 9.09
N GLY A 114 26.99 1.04 9.81
CA GLY A 114 27.35 -0.31 10.29
C GLY A 114 28.12 -1.14 9.26
N ARG A 115 28.00 -2.48 9.37
CA ARG A 115 28.86 -3.44 8.65
C ARG A 115 28.88 -3.30 7.12
N ASP A 116 27.78 -2.88 6.49
CA ASP A 116 27.74 -2.73 5.03
C ASP A 116 28.52 -1.50 4.54
N LEU A 117 28.88 -0.54 5.40
CA LEU A 117 29.85 0.50 5.02
C LEU A 117 31.20 -0.12 4.64
N LEU A 118 31.72 -1.04 5.47
CA LEU A 118 32.98 -1.74 5.19
C LEU A 118 32.86 -2.61 3.94
N ARG A 119 31.72 -3.27 3.74
CA ARG A 119 31.45 -4.06 2.54
C ARG A 119 31.49 -3.19 1.29
N LEU A 120 30.77 -2.08 1.27
CA LEU A 120 30.72 -1.17 0.11
C LEU A 120 32.08 -0.57 -0.24
N LEU A 121 32.87 -0.21 0.78
CA LEU A 121 34.24 0.28 0.57
C LEU A 121 35.14 -0.84 0.01
N ARG A 122 35.04 -2.06 0.56
CA ARG A 122 35.79 -3.24 0.09
C ARG A 122 35.41 -3.61 -1.34
N ASP A 123 34.14 -3.56 -1.67
CA ASP A 123 33.63 -3.92 -3.00
C ASP A 123 34.09 -2.92 -4.09
N ASN A 124 34.77 -1.83 -3.70
CA ASN A 124 35.24 -0.77 -4.58
C ASN A 124 36.73 -0.42 -4.34
N LEU A 125 37.57 -1.36 -3.86
CA LEU A 125 39.00 -1.10 -3.56
C LEU A 125 39.84 -0.66 -4.76
N ILE A 126 39.36 -0.90 -5.99
CA ILE A 126 40.00 -0.40 -7.21
C ILE A 126 39.99 1.14 -7.25
N VAL A 127 39.03 1.78 -6.58
CA VAL A 127 38.93 3.24 -6.45
C VAL A 127 39.91 3.71 -5.36
N PRO A 128 40.95 4.49 -5.70
CA PRO A 128 41.98 4.90 -4.74
C PRO A 128 41.44 5.65 -3.52
N GLU A 129 40.42 6.48 -3.70
CA GLU A 129 39.76 7.24 -2.64
C GLU A 129 39.11 6.31 -1.61
N PHE A 130 38.51 5.20 -2.05
CA PHE A 130 37.84 4.24 -1.17
C PHE A 130 38.85 3.34 -0.48
N LEU A 131 39.93 2.96 -1.18
CA LEU A 131 41.10 2.30 -0.57
C LEU A 131 41.73 3.17 0.52
N TYR A 132 41.83 4.47 0.29
CA TYR A 132 42.30 5.40 1.31
C TYR A 132 41.35 5.44 2.51
N VAL A 133 40.03 5.59 2.29
CA VAL A 133 39.02 5.63 3.34
C VAL A 133 39.10 4.38 4.23
N ILE A 134 39.05 3.18 3.64
CA ILE A 134 39.01 1.94 4.42
C ILE A 134 40.29 1.71 5.23
N ASN A 135 41.45 2.13 4.70
CA ASN A 135 42.72 2.04 5.41
C ASN A 135 42.86 3.09 6.52
N ALA A 136 42.18 4.23 6.40
CA ALA A 136 42.16 5.27 7.42
C ALA A 136 41.27 4.91 8.63
N ILE A 137 40.29 4.00 8.46
CA ILE A 137 39.48 3.50 9.58
C ILE A 137 40.36 2.61 10.46
N GLN A 138 40.44 2.93 11.75
CA GLN A 138 41.19 2.16 12.73
C GLN A 138 40.60 0.75 12.92
N ASP A 139 41.44 -0.23 13.26
CA ASP A 139 41.04 -1.64 13.31
C ASP A 139 40.03 -1.95 14.42
N ASP A 140 40.09 -1.27 15.56
CA ASP A 140 39.09 -1.35 16.63
C ASP A 140 37.71 -0.81 16.18
N VAL A 141 37.72 0.27 15.39
CA VAL A 141 36.51 0.81 14.76
C VAL A 141 35.97 -0.17 13.72
N LYS A 142 36.81 -0.77 12.87
CA LYS A 142 36.38 -1.83 11.93
C LYS A 142 35.74 -3.00 12.66
N ALA A 143 36.37 -3.50 13.73
CA ALA A 143 35.83 -4.60 14.54
C ALA A 143 34.44 -4.27 15.12
N THR A 144 34.24 -3.01 15.52
CA THR A 144 32.95 -2.52 16.03
C THR A 144 31.91 -2.42 14.91
N LEU A 145 32.28 -1.85 13.77
CA LEU A 145 31.41 -1.71 12.60
C LEU A 145 30.95 -3.06 12.06
N MET A 146 31.83 -4.08 12.02
CA MET A 146 31.45 -5.44 11.61
C MET A 146 30.32 -5.99 12.48
N LYS A 147 30.35 -5.73 13.79
CA LYS A 147 29.29 -6.20 14.72
C LYS A 147 28.01 -5.38 14.59
N GLN A 148 28.12 -4.09 14.28
CA GLN A 148 26.97 -3.22 14.10
C GLN A 148 26.13 -3.63 12.89
N ARG A 149 24.82 -3.77 13.11
CA ARG A 149 23.88 -4.06 12.01
C ARG A 149 23.71 -2.86 11.10
N THR A 150 23.47 -3.15 9.83
CA THR A 150 23.23 -2.12 8.85
C THR A 150 21.85 -1.50 9.04
N LEU A 151 21.78 -0.17 8.91
CA LEU A 151 20.51 0.54 8.97
C LEU A 151 19.60 0.11 7.82
N SER A 152 18.38 -0.32 8.13
CA SER A 152 17.43 -0.91 7.16
C SER A 152 17.09 0.03 6.01
N TYR A 153 17.03 1.35 6.27
CA TYR A 153 16.77 2.34 5.23
C TYR A 153 17.93 2.46 4.22
N CYS A 154 19.18 2.18 4.60
CA CYS A 154 20.29 2.17 3.65
C CYS A 154 20.16 0.99 2.68
N LEU A 155 19.84 -0.20 3.19
CA LEU A 155 19.60 -1.39 2.37
C LEU A 155 18.37 -1.21 1.48
N SER A 156 17.27 -0.69 2.03
CA SER A 156 16.03 -0.44 1.30
C SER A 156 16.17 0.65 0.24
N SER A 157 17.09 1.61 0.45
CA SER A 157 17.32 2.68 -0.53
C SER A 157 17.83 2.16 -1.87
N ARG A 158 18.37 0.94 -1.92
CA ARG A 158 18.89 0.38 -3.16
C ARG A 158 17.85 -0.23 -4.07
N LEU A 159 16.65 -0.50 -3.56
CA LEU A 159 15.53 -1.03 -4.31
C LEU A 159 14.50 0.08 -4.50
N SER A 160 13.89 0.16 -5.69
CA SER A 160 12.69 0.99 -5.84
C SER A 160 11.56 0.45 -4.95
N TYR A 161 10.58 1.30 -4.63
CA TYR A 161 9.40 0.85 -3.87
C TYR A 161 8.70 -0.33 -4.57
N ASP A 162 8.52 -0.24 -5.90
CA ASP A 162 7.91 -1.30 -6.69
C ASP A 162 8.69 -2.63 -6.62
N MET A 163 10.03 -2.58 -6.60
CA MET A 163 10.84 -3.79 -6.41
C MET A 163 10.61 -4.42 -5.03
N SER A 164 10.66 -3.63 -3.96
CA SER A 164 10.47 -4.13 -2.60
C SER A 164 9.05 -4.68 -2.37
N GLU A 165 8.04 -4.02 -2.92
CA GLU A 165 6.64 -4.47 -2.84
C GLU A 165 6.43 -5.78 -3.59
N ARG A 166 6.95 -5.92 -4.82
CA ARG A 166 6.83 -7.18 -5.57
C ARG A 166 7.53 -8.34 -4.90
N LEU A 167 8.74 -8.13 -4.35
CA LEU A 167 9.45 -9.18 -3.62
C LEU A 167 8.71 -9.58 -2.34
N THR A 168 8.17 -8.60 -1.60
CA THR A 168 7.34 -8.82 -0.41
C THR A 168 6.08 -9.60 -0.77
N HIS A 169 5.39 -9.21 -1.84
CA HIS A 169 4.20 -9.88 -2.32
C HIS A 169 4.47 -11.34 -2.72
N ILE A 170 5.61 -11.61 -3.38
CA ILE A 170 6.00 -12.99 -3.68
C ILE A 170 6.18 -13.79 -2.40
N LEU A 171 6.85 -13.22 -1.38
CA LEU A 171 7.11 -13.92 -0.13
C LEU A 171 5.84 -14.17 0.70
N GLU A 172 4.96 -13.19 0.79
CA GLU A 172 3.84 -13.19 1.74
C GLU A 172 2.53 -13.72 1.16
N GLN A 173 2.28 -13.49 -0.12
CA GLN A 173 0.98 -13.74 -0.75
C GLN A 173 0.97 -14.99 -1.65
N HIS A 174 2.11 -15.65 -1.83
CA HIS A 174 2.24 -16.79 -2.73
C HIS A 174 2.90 -18.01 -2.06
N THR A 175 2.56 -19.19 -2.56
CA THR A 175 3.25 -20.43 -2.19
C THR A 175 4.60 -20.53 -2.91
N THR A 176 5.56 -21.24 -2.33
CA THR A 176 6.91 -21.43 -2.90
C THR A 176 6.88 -22.04 -4.31
N SER A 177 5.87 -22.85 -4.62
CA SER A 177 5.65 -23.41 -5.97
C SER A 177 5.37 -22.33 -7.03
N ALA A 178 4.78 -21.20 -6.66
CA ALA A 178 4.49 -20.08 -7.54
C ALA A 178 5.64 -19.08 -7.67
N TYR A 179 6.68 -19.17 -6.81
CA TYR A 179 7.76 -18.19 -6.75
C TYR A 179 8.47 -18.04 -8.10
N LYS A 180 8.79 -19.14 -8.79
CA LYS A 180 9.50 -19.08 -10.08
C LYS A 180 8.74 -18.26 -11.11
N LEU A 181 7.45 -18.54 -11.31
CA LEU A 181 6.61 -17.83 -12.27
C LEU A 181 6.54 -16.33 -11.95
N LYS A 182 6.32 -15.98 -10.68
CA LYS A 182 6.20 -14.58 -10.24
C LYS A 182 7.54 -13.84 -10.33
N PHE A 183 8.61 -14.55 -9.99
CA PHE A 183 9.97 -14.05 -10.12
C PHE A 183 10.37 -13.84 -11.59
N ASP A 184 9.87 -14.63 -12.53
CA ASP A 184 10.14 -14.42 -13.97
C ASP A 184 9.57 -13.07 -14.46
N PHE A 185 8.42 -12.63 -13.95
CA PHE A 185 7.90 -11.27 -14.19
C PHE A 185 8.73 -10.19 -13.50
N PHE A 186 9.23 -10.44 -12.30
CA PHE A 186 10.16 -9.53 -11.63
C PHE A 186 11.45 -9.37 -12.47
N LYS A 187 12.01 -10.48 -12.92
CA LYS A 187 13.21 -10.54 -13.75
C LYS A 187 13.05 -9.75 -15.04
N SER A 188 11.95 -9.92 -15.77
CA SER A 188 11.74 -9.20 -17.03
C SER A 188 11.72 -7.68 -16.86
N ASN A 189 11.27 -7.20 -15.70
CA ASN A 189 11.08 -5.78 -15.43
C ASN A 189 12.32 -5.10 -14.85
N PHE A 190 13.11 -5.82 -14.05
CA PHE A 190 14.19 -5.21 -13.24
C PHE A 190 15.57 -5.80 -13.44
N LEU A 191 15.67 -7.00 -14.01
CA LEU A 191 16.93 -7.70 -14.23
C LEU A 191 17.09 -8.01 -15.73
N SER A 192 16.69 -7.09 -16.62
CA SER A 192 16.82 -7.31 -18.07
C SER A 192 18.22 -6.95 -18.58
N THR A 193 18.94 -6.08 -17.88
CA THR A 193 20.27 -5.59 -18.26
C THR A 193 21.39 -6.38 -17.57
N GLU A 194 22.47 -6.60 -18.31
CA GLU A 194 23.74 -7.10 -17.78
C GLU A 194 24.74 -5.95 -17.69
N PRO A 195 25.67 -5.95 -16.71
CA PRO A 195 25.81 -6.94 -15.63
C PRO A 195 24.83 -6.73 -14.45
N ARG A 196 24.30 -7.83 -13.90
CA ARG A 196 23.26 -7.80 -12.84
C ARG A 196 23.78 -7.53 -11.43
N TYR A 197 24.55 -6.46 -11.24
CA TYR A 197 25.08 -6.10 -9.92
C TYR A 197 23.98 -5.84 -8.85
N LEU A 198 22.79 -5.41 -9.28
CA LEU A 198 21.62 -5.20 -8.41
C LEU A 198 21.24 -6.44 -7.58
N ILE A 199 21.56 -7.65 -8.05
CA ILE A 199 21.25 -8.89 -7.31
C ILE A 199 21.91 -8.91 -5.94
N ALA A 200 23.14 -8.38 -5.80
CA ALA A 200 23.80 -8.31 -4.51
C ALA A 200 23.04 -7.42 -3.52
N ASP A 201 22.54 -6.27 -3.96
CA ASP A 201 21.73 -5.36 -3.16
C ASP A 201 20.38 -5.99 -2.75
N ILE A 202 19.72 -6.71 -3.68
CA ILE A 202 18.49 -7.44 -3.39
C ILE A 202 18.74 -8.52 -2.32
N ILE A 203 19.84 -9.27 -2.42
CA ILE A 203 20.22 -10.29 -1.42
C ILE A 203 20.43 -9.64 -0.05
N ARG A 204 21.18 -8.53 0.03
CA ARG A 204 21.37 -7.80 1.29
C ARG A 204 20.05 -7.33 1.89
N TRP A 205 19.15 -6.80 1.06
CA TRP A 205 17.82 -6.38 1.50
C TRP A 205 17.00 -7.55 2.05
N LEU A 206 16.92 -8.67 1.32
CA LEU A 206 16.18 -9.87 1.74
C LEU A 206 16.69 -10.42 3.08
N ILE A 207 18.01 -10.41 3.29
CA ILE A 207 18.64 -10.93 4.50
C ILE A 207 18.45 -9.97 5.69
N ALA A 208 18.86 -8.72 5.53
CA ALA A 208 19.09 -7.81 6.65
C ALA A 208 18.04 -6.69 6.81
N SER A 209 17.18 -6.46 5.82
CA SER A 209 16.16 -5.40 5.87
C SER A 209 14.71 -5.91 5.86
N TYR A 210 14.41 -6.93 5.04
CA TYR A 210 13.07 -7.50 4.98
C TYR A 210 12.72 -8.20 6.29
N ARG A 211 11.59 -7.83 6.88
CA ARG A 211 11.05 -8.37 8.13
C ARG A 211 9.54 -8.50 7.99
N SER A 212 9.00 -9.64 8.41
CA SER A 212 7.57 -9.94 8.35
C SER A 212 7.13 -10.68 9.60
N SER A 213 5.86 -10.50 9.98
CA SER A 213 5.20 -11.33 10.99
C SER A 213 4.87 -12.73 10.46
N ASN A 214 4.89 -12.93 9.14
CA ASN A 214 4.67 -14.21 8.51
C ASN A 214 5.95 -15.08 8.59
N GLU A 215 5.99 -16.01 9.54
CA GLU A 215 7.14 -16.91 9.73
C GLU A 215 7.44 -17.76 8.48
N LYS A 216 6.40 -18.17 7.74
CA LYS A 216 6.59 -18.92 6.49
C LYS A 216 7.29 -18.07 5.44
N ALA A 217 6.95 -16.78 5.33
CA ALA A 217 7.64 -15.87 4.42
C ALA A 217 9.11 -15.70 4.83
N MET A 218 9.38 -15.49 6.12
CA MET A 218 10.75 -15.37 6.65
C MET A 218 11.61 -16.61 6.36
N ASN A 219 11.06 -17.82 6.56
CA ASN A 219 11.76 -19.09 6.36
C ASN A 219 11.93 -19.48 4.88
N ASN A 220 11.22 -18.83 3.93
CA ASN A 220 11.29 -19.17 2.51
C ASN A 220 12.12 -18.17 1.68
N ARG A 221 12.76 -17.18 2.32
CA ARG A 221 13.62 -16.19 1.63
C ARG A 221 14.75 -16.84 0.84
N TYR A 222 15.30 -17.95 1.34
CA TYR A 222 16.36 -18.70 0.68
C TYR A 222 15.96 -19.20 -0.72
N VAL A 223 14.66 -19.45 -0.96
CA VAL A 223 14.15 -19.89 -2.27
C VAL A 223 14.29 -18.77 -3.31
N LEU A 224 13.93 -17.53 -2.93
CA LEU A 224 14.13 -16.36 -3.80
C LEU A 224 15.61 -16.04 -4.01
N ILE A 225 16.43 -16.16 -2.97
CA ILE A 225 17.89 -16.00 -3.09
C ILE A 225 18.45 -17.04 -4.07
N ASN A 226 17.99 -18.29 -4.00
CA ASN A 226 18.40 -19.34 -4.92
C ASN A 226 18.04 -19.00 -6.38
N LEU A 227 16.83 -18.48 -6.62
CA LEU A 227 16.43 -18.00 -7.94
C LEU A 227 17.33 -16.85 -8.43
N LEU A 228 17.59 -15.85 -7.57
CA LEU A 228 18.46 -14.73 -7.89
C LEU A 228 19.87 -15.18 -8.28
N LEU A 229 20.47 -16.10 -7.54
CA LEU A 229 21.82 -16.63 -7.85
C LEU A 229 21.90 -17.31 -9.22
N HIS A 230 20.82 -17.96 -9.66
CA HIS A 230 20.75 -18.57 -10.98
C HIS A 230 20.59 -17.55 -12.13
N GLU A 231 20.16 -16.33 -11.84
CA GLU A 231 19.95 -15.30 -12.86
C GLU A 231 21.14 -14.38 -13.10
N ILE A 232 22.20 -14.39 -12.29
CA ILE A 232 23.34 -13.46 -12.39
C ILE A 232 24.05 -13.52 -13.77
N GLY A 233 23.92 -14.63 -14.49
CA GLY A 233 24.61 -14.86 -15.76
C GLY A 233 26.08 -15.26 -15.55
N ASN A 234 26.95 -14.84 -16.47
CA ASN A 234 28.37 -15.26 -16.49
C ASN A 234 29.33 -14.15 -16.03
N ASN A 235 28.85 -13.03 -15.49
CA ASN A 235 29.72 -11.98 -14.98
C ASN A 235 30.32 -12.41 -13.63
N TRP A 236 31.64 -12.65 -13.63
CA TRP A 236 32.34 -13.18 -12.45
C TRP A 236 32.29 -12.24 -11.25
N GLU A 237 32.36 -10.92 -11.47
CA GLU A 237 32.37 -9.91 -10.42
C GLU A 237 30.99 -9.82 -9.76
N ALA A 238 29.91 -9.82 -10.55
CA ALA A 238 28.54 -9.87 -10.04
C ALA A 238 28.28 -11.16 -9.23
N ILE A 239 28.84 -12.29 -9.67
CA ILE A 239 28.76 -13.57 -8.95
C ILE A 239 29.48 -13.46 -7.59
N GLU A 240 30.69 -12.91 -7.54
CA GLU A 240 31.44 -12.76 -6.29
C GLU A 240 30.71 -11.83 -5.32
N LEU A 241 30.21 -10.68 -5.81
CA LEU A 241 29.47 -9.73 -4.99
C LEU A 241 28.20 -10.35 -4.39
N ALA A 242 27.42 -11.09 -5.19
CA ALA A 242 26.20 -11.73 -4.71
C ALA A 242 26.49 -12.83 -3.66
N LYS A 243 27.52 -13.64 -3.88
CA LYS A 243 27.92 -14.69 -2.92
C LYS A 243 28.48 -14.07 -1.63
N THR A 244 29.30 -13.03 -1.74
CA THR A 244 29.84 -12.29 -0.60
C THR A 244 28.70 -11.65 0.20
N ALA A 245 27.74 -11.01 -0.46
CA ALA A 245 26.55 -10.43 0.17
C ALA A 245 25.72 -11.44 0.97
N LEU A 246 25.65 -12.69 0.49
CA LEU A 246 24.96 -13.80 1.15
C LEU A 246 25.70 -14.31 2.39
N VAL A 247 27.03 -14.43 2.34
CA VAL A 247 27.83 -14.95 3.48
C VAL A 247 28.25 -13.86 4.46
N TYR A 248 28.07 -12.58 4.13
CA TYR A 248 28.66 -11.46 4.88
C TYR A 248 28.25 -11.43 6.37
N ASP A 249 26.99 -11.73 6.67
CA ASP A 249 26.49 -11.74 8.05
C ASP A 249 27.03 -12.90 8.90
N TRP A 250 27.54 -13.97 8.27
CA TRP A 250 28.28 -15.03 8.98
C TRP A 250 29.64 -14.53 9.45
N LEU A 251 30.34 -13.77 8.61
CA LEU A 251 31.64 -13.16 8.94
C LEU A 251 31.48 -12.11 10.03
N CYS A 252 30.41 -11.34 9.97
CA CYS A 252 30.07 -10.23 10.86
C CYS A 252 29.18 -10.65 12.05
N PHE A 253 29.15 -11.94 12.41
CA PHE A 253 28.30 -12.44 13.48
C PHE A 253 28.74 -11.89 14.85
N ASP A 254 27.81 -11.25 15.58
CA ASP A 254 28.11 -10.73 16.92
C ASP A 254 28.00 -11.85 17.97
N ARG A 255 29.12 -12.55 18.16
CA ARG A 255 29.23 -13.66 19.12
C ARG A 255 29.18 -13.24 20.58
N ASN A 256 29.37 -11.96 20.88
CA ASN A 256 29.47 -11.47 22.27
C ASN A 256 28.13 -10.97 22.82
N SER A 257 27.15 -10.72 21.95
CA SER A 257 25.84 -10.28 22.37
C SER A 257 25.10 -11.37 23.16
N LYS A 258 24.58 -10.98 24.32
CA LYS A 258 23.73 -11.82 25.18
C LYS A 258 22.26 -11.45 25.10
N ASP A 259 21.92 -10.39 24.36
CA ASP A 259 20.54 -9.93 24.21
C ASP A 259 19.78 -10.92 23.30
N PRO A 260 18.71 -11.58 23.80
CA PRO A 260 17.91 -12.52 23.01
C PRO A 260 17.36 -11.91 21.71
N ASN A 261 17.01 -10.62 21.71
CA ASN A 261 16.50 -9.94 20.53
C ASN A 261 17.58 -9.75 19.47
N VAL A 262 18.79 -9.36 19.90
CA VAL A 262 19.93 -9.22 18.99
C VAL A 262 20.32 -10.58 18.41
N ILE A 263 20.36 -11.62 19.23
CA ILE A 263 20.66 -12.99 18.77
C ILE A 263 19.61 -13.47 17.75
N LYS A 264 18.32 -13.24 18.01
CA LYS A 264 17.23 -13.57 17.09
C LYS A 264 17.39 -12.84 15.75
N GLU A 265 17.75 -11.57 15.79
CA GLU A 265 17.97 -10.79 14.58
C GLU A 265 19.21 -11.24 13.80
N CYS A 266 20.32 -11.55 14.49
CA CYS A 266 21.50 -12.13 13.85
C CYS A 266 21.18 -13.49 13.21
N LEU A 267 20.32 -14.29 13.86
CA LEU A 267 19.83 -15.56 13.33
C LEU A 267 19.12 -15.38 11.99
N TYR A 268 18.21 -14.41 11.90
CA TYR A 268 17.52 -14.08 10.64
C TYR A 268 18.47 -13.62 9.54
N CYS A 269 19.66 -13.11 9.86
CA CYS A 269 20.63 -12.74 8.85
C CYS A 269 21.48 -13.94 8.35
N ILE A 270 21.74 -14.95 9.21
CA ILE A 270 22.59 -16.09 8.82
C ILE A 270 21.79 -17.28 8.26
N GLU A 271 20.52 -17.40 8.65
CA GLU A 271 19.62 -18.51 8.31
C GLU A 271 19.45 -18.76 6.80
N PRO A 272 19.21 -17.75 5.94
CA PRO A 272 18.93 -18.02 4.52
C PRO A 272 20.09 -18.69 3.78
N CYS A 273 21.34 -18.34 4.12
CA CYS A 273 22.52 -18.92 3.48
C CYS A 273 22.64 -20.43 3.78
N ILE A 274 22.44 -20.82 5.05
CA ILE A 274 22.65 -22.22 5.44
C ILE A 274 21.48 -23.10 5.03
N GLN A 275 20.25 -22.58 5.06
CA GLN A 275 19.10 -23.30 4.49
C GLN A 275 19.29 -23.54 3.00
N LEU A 276 19.75 -22.55 2.24
CA LEU A 276 20.05 -22.72 0.82
C LEU A 276 21.07 -23.84 0.59
N ILE A 277 22.12 -23.91 1.40
CA ILE A 277 23.12 -24.98 1.36
C ILE A 277 22.48 -26.34 1.64
N VAL A 278 21.77 -26.48 2.77
CA VAL A 278 21.17 -27.75 3.22
C VAL A 278 20.14 -28.27 2.20
N GLU A 279 19.26 -27.41 1.72
CA GLU A 279 18.23 -27.78 0.76
C GLU A 279 18.81 -28.15 -0.61
N ASN A 280 19.82 -27.44 -1.10
CA ASN A 280 20.48 -27.82 -2.35
C ASN A 280 21.28 -29.13 -2.23
N VAL A 281 21.81 -29.47 -1.04
CA VAL A 281 22.38 -30.81 -0.80
C VAL A 281 21.32 -31.90 -0.84
N LYS A 282 20.12 -31.66 -0.27
CA LYS A 282 18.98 -32.60 -0.36
C LYS A 282 18.54 -32.81 -1.81
N SER A 283 18.43 -31.73 -2.58
CA SER A 283 18.06 -31.75 -4.01
C SER A 283 19.20 -32.15 -4.97
N ASN A 284 20.38 -32.49 -4.46
CA ASN A 284 21.56 -32.90 -5.23
C ASN A 284 22.13 -31.83 -6.19
N ASN A 285 21.86 -30.54 -5.92
CA ASN A 285 22.43 -29.40 -6.62
C ASN A 285 23.79 -29.01 -6.01
N LEU A 286 24.80 -29.86 -6.18
CA LEU A 286 26.05 -29.77 -5.41
C LEU A 286 27.00 -28.65 -5.85
N ARG A 287 26.83 -28.12 -7.07
CA ARG A 287 27.68 -27.03 -7.60
C ARG A 287 27.55 -25.75 -6.79
N ILE A 288 26.32 -25.27 -6.58
CA ILE A 288 26.08 -24.04 -5.81
C ILE A 288 26.51 -24.20 -4.35
N VAL A 289 26.31 -25.39 -3.78
CA VAL A 289 26.75 -25.72 -2.42
C VAL A 289 28.26 -25.62 -2.29
N LYS A 290 29.01 -26.25 -3.20
CA LYS A 290 30.47 -26.16 -3.23
C LYS A 290 30.93 -24.71 -3.30
N GLU A 291 30.37 -23.95 -4.25
CA GLU A 291 30.75 -22.55 -4.48
C GLU A 291 30.48 -21.66 -3.26
N LEU A 292 29.37 -21.86 -2.53
CA LEU A 292 29.05 -21.08 -1.33
C LEU A 292 29.93 -21.44 -0.13
N ILE A 293 30.24 -22.72 0.07
CA ILE A 293 31.15 -23.17 1.14
C ILE A 293 32.57 -22.65 0.89
N GLU A 294 33.04 -22.71 -0.35
CA GLU A 294 34.33 -22.13 -0.74
C GLU A 294 34.33 -20.61 -0.53
N THR A 295 33.22 -19.92 -0.88
CA THR A 295 33.11 -18.46 -0.67
C THR A 295 33.11 -18.11 0.82
N LEU A 296 32.37 -18.83 1.66
CA LEU A 296 32.37 -18.61 3.11
C LEU A 296 33.77 -18.77 3.70
N HIS A 297 34.51 -19.80 3.26
CA HIS A 297 35.87 -20.06 3.72
C HIS A 297 36.87 -19.00 3.23
N SER A 298 36.86 -18.67 1.94
CA SER A 298 37.78 -17.67 1.38
C SER A 298 37.53 -16.27 1.95
N SER A 299 36.27 -15.95 2.28
CA SER A 299 35.89 -14.64 2.82
C SER A 299 36.32 -14.44 4.28
N ILE A 300 36.85 -15.46 4.97
CA ILE A 300 37.47 -15.28 6.30
C ILE A 300 38.68 -14.35 6.20
N SER A 301 39.33 -14.27 5.04
CA SER A 301 40.47 -13.37 4.79
C SER A 301 40.07 -12.08 4.06
N ILE A 302 38.77 -11.71 4.06
CA ILE A 302 38.27 -10.53 3.34
C ILE A 302 38.83 -9.21 3.89
N PHE A 303 39.17 -9.17 5.19
CA PHE A 303 39.84 -8.05 5.84
C PHE A 303 41.18 -8.53 6.42
N PRO A 304 42.32 -8.13 5.85
CA PRO A 304 43.63 -8.54 6.36
C PRO A 304 43.80 -8.20 7.84
N GLY A 305 44.28 -9.16 8.64
CA GLY A 305 44.48 -9.00 10.08
C GLY A 305 43.28 -9.39 10.95
N PHE A 306 42.11 -9.62 10.35
CA PHE A 306 40.90 -10.05 11.06
C PHE A 306 40.60 -11.55 10.91
N ASP A 307 41.48 -12.33 10.26
CA ASP A 307 41.26 -13.74 9.94
C ASP A 307 40.82 -14.57 11.15
N ASN A 308 41.44 -14.37 12.31
CA ASN A 308 41.08 -15.07 13.54
C ASN A 308 39.73 -14.61 14.08
N GLU A 309 39.42 -13.31 14.04
CA GLU A 309 38.14 -12.78 14.51
C GLU A 309 36.98 -13.29 13.66
N LEU A 310 37.12 -13.23 12.33
CA LEU A 310 36.11 -13.68 11.38
C LEU A 310 35.91 -15.20 11.45
N ARG A 311 36.98 -15.98 11.62
CA ARG A 311 36.91 -17.43 11.82
C ARG A 311 36.12 -17.79 13.08
N GLU A 312 36.38 -17.11 14.18
CA GLU A 312 35.64 -17.30 15.43
C GLU A 312 34.17 -16.85 15.33
N ASN A 313 33.87 -15.80 14.54
CA ASN A 313 32.50 -15.39 14.25
C ASN A 313 31.74 -16.48 13.47
N VAL A 314 32.36 -17.06 12.44
CA VAL A 314 31.78 -18.17 11.66
C VAL A 314 31.55 -19.41 12.53
N ARG A 315 32.47 -19.74 13.43
CA ARG A 315 32.30 -20.83 14.42
C ARG A 315 31.11 -20.57 15.34
N ALA A 316 31.02 -19.37 15.93
CA ALA A 316 29.90 -19.00 16.79
C ALA A 316 28.55 -19.02 16.05
N ALA A 317 28.49 -18.46 14.84
CA ALA A 317 27.30 -18.49 13.99
C ALA A 317 26.86 -19.94 13.71
N SER A 318 27.82 -20.83 13.43
CA SER A 318 27.56 -22.25 13.17
C SER A 318 27.00 -22.97 14.41
N GLN A 319 27.53 -22.66 15.60
CA GLN A 319 27.05 -23.23 16.86
C GLN A 319 25.63 -22.75 17.19
N VAL A 320 25.32 -21.48 16.91
CA VAL A 320 23.96 -20.94 17.07
C VAL A 320 23.00 -21.59 16.08
N ALA A 321 23.39 -21.76 14.81
CA ALA A 321 22.57 -22.44 13.80
C ALA A 321 22.20 -23.88 14.21
N ILE A 322 23.13 -24.62 14.83
CA ILE A 322 22.84 -25.94 15.41
C ILE A 322 21.91 -25.84 16.62
N SER A 323 22.19 -24.94 17.56
CA SER A 323 21.37 -24.80 18.78
C SER A 323 19.91 -24.44 18.50
N ARG A 324 19.65 -23.81 17.34
CA ARG A 324 18.32 -23.38 16.88
C ARG A 324 17.73 -24.32 15.83
N ASN A 325 18.33 -25.48 15.58
CA ASN A 325 17.87 -26.49 14.62
C ASN A 325 17.70 -25.98 13.16
N ILE A 326 18.47 -24.97 12.76
CA ILE A 326 18.50 -24.51 11.36
C ILE A 326 19.35 -25.45 10.51
N MET A 327 20.42 -25.97 11.11
CA MET A 327 21.30 -26.99 10.53
C MET A 327 21.60 -28.02 11.61
N THR A 328 21.66 -29.31 11.26
CA THR A 328 22.03 -30.38 12.18
C THR A 328 23.46 -30.88 11.94
N VAL A 329 24.01 -31.61 12.93
CA VAL A 329 25.29 -32.32 12.75
C VAL A 329 25.21 -33.36 11.63
N GLU A 330 24.03 -33.93 11.39
CA GLU A 330 23.82 -34.88 10.29
C GLU A 330 23.82 -34.20 8.93
N ASP A 331 23.27 -32.97 8.83
CA ASP A 331 23.38 -32.17 7.61
C ASP A 331 24.85 -31.88 7.29
N ILE A 332 25.68 -31.54 8.28
CA ILE A 332 27.13 -31.31 8.07
C ILE A 332 27.82 -32.58 7.53
N LYS A 333 27.50 -33.75 8.09
CA LYS A 333 28.05 -35.03 7.59
C LYS A 333 27.59 -35.32 6.16
N SER A 334 26.31 -35.08 5.86
CA SER A 334 25.72 -35.23 4.53
C SER A 334 26.38 -34.30 3.50
N ILE A 335 26.54 -33.01 3.84
CA ILE A 335 27.26 -32.03 3.02
C ILE A 335 28.68 -32.52 2.73
N ARG A 336 29.41 -32.94 3.77
CA ARG A 336 30.79 -33.45 3.64
C ARG A 336 30.88 -34.67 2.74
N ALA A 337 30.01 -35.65 2.92
CA ALA A 337 30.00 -36.89 2.14
C ALA A 337 29.69 -36.61 0.66
N LYS A 338 28.55 -35.96 0.38
CA LYS A 338 28.12 -35.67 -1.00
C LYS A 338 29.10 -34.79 -1.77
N LEU A 339 29.68 -33.77 -1.12
CA LEU A 339 30.69 -32.93 -1.79
C LEU A 339 32.02 -33.66 -2.02
N SER A 340 32.44 -34.53 -1.10
CA SER A 340 33.63 -35.35 -1.30
C SER A 340 33.50 -36.26 -2.52
N GLU A 341 32.33 -36.88 -2.69
CA GLU A 341 32.01 -37.73 -3.85
C GLU A 341 31.92 -36.91 -5.14
N PHE A 342 31.31 -35.73 -5.09
CA PHE A 342 31.12 -34.86 -6.26
C PHE A 342 32.43 -34.27 -6.80
N VAL A 343 33.32 -33.79 -5.92
CA VAL A 343 34.56 -33.10 -6.33
C VAL A 343 35.69 -34.08 -6.59
N GLY A 344 35.71 -35.23 -5.91
CA GLY A 344 36.80 -36.22 -6.03
C GLY A 344 38.14 -35.76 -5.43
N ASP A 345 38.16 -34.70 -4.62
CA ASP A 345 39.38 -34.16 -3.99
C ASP A 345 39.14 -33.82 -2.51
N THR A 346 40.17 -34.03 -1.70
CA THR A 346 40.23 -33.75 -0.25
C THR A 346 40.20 -32.27 0.10
N ARG A 347 40.42 -31.33 -0.86
CA ARG A 347 40.39 -29.88 -0.59
C ARG A 347 39.08 -29.42 0.06
N ILE A 348 37.93 -29.79 -0.51
CA ILE A 348 36.62 -29.38 0.02
C ILE A 348 36.37 -29.98 1.41
N VAL A 349 36.88 -31.19 1.66
CA VAL A 349 36.80 -31.85 2.97
C VAL A 349 37.61 -31.11 4.02
N LYS A 350 38.78 -30.59 3.66
CA LYS A 350 39.60 -29.75 4.54
C LYS A 350 38.91 -28.42 4.86
N ILE A 351 38.30 -27.78 3.86
CA ILE A 351 37.52 -26.54 4.04
C ILE A 351 36.37 -26.77 5.03
N ILE A 352 35.59 -27.83 4.83
CA ILE A 352 34.49 -28.18 5.75
C ILE A 352 35.02 -28.50 7.16
N GLY A 353 36.16 -29.20 7.26
CA GLY A 353 36.81 -29.48 8.53
C GLY A 353 37.24 -28.21 9.27
N ASP A 354 37.74 -27.22 8.55
CA ASP A 354 38.17 -25.94 9.12
C ASP A 354 36.99 -25.09 9.62
N LEU A 355 35.89 -25.05 8.84
CA LEU A 355 34.66 -24.34 9.18
C LEU A 355 33.90 -25.02 10.34
N TRP A 356 33.65 -26.33 10.22
CA TRP A 356 32.67 -27.04 11.06
C TRP A 356 33.20 -28.29 11.77
N GLY A 357 34.50 -28.59 11.66
CA GLY A 357 35.11 -29.77 12.28
C GLY A 357 34.92 -29.85 13.79
N HIS A 358 34.92 -28.70 14.47
CA HIS A 358 34.68 -28.59 15.91
C HIS A 358 33.28 -29.08 16.34
N LEU A 359 32.28 -29.01 15.46
CA LEU A 359 30.89 -29.38 15.75
C LEU A 359 30.64 -30.88 15.57
N MET A 360 31.37 -31.53 14.66
CA MET A 360 31.23 -32.97 14.40
C MET A 360 31.73 -33.85 15.57
N ASN A 361 32.61 -33.29 16.42
CA ASN A 361 33.24 -34.00 17.53
C ASN A 361 32.76 -33.52 18.91
N ALA A 362 31.83 -32.55 18.95
CA ALA A 362 31.31 -32.01 20.21
C ALA A 362 30.30 -32.98 20.85
N PRO A 363 30.33 -33.19 22.18
CA PRO A 363 29.26 -33.92 22.88
C PRO A 363 27.92 -33.19 22.67
N PRO A 364 26.79 -33.91 22.60
CA PRO A 364 25.48 -33.29 22.37
C PRO A 364 25.20 -32.22 23.44
N PRO A 365 24.61 -31.06 23.07
CA PRO A 365 24.39 -29.96 24.00
C PRO A 365 23.48 -30.41 25.14
N SER A 366 23.92 -30.17 26.38
CA SER A 366 23.15 -30.43 27.59
C SER A 366 21.93 -29.50 27.61
N SER A 367 20.74 -30.08 27.68
CA SER A 367 19.46 -29.38 27.81
C SER A 367 19.40 -28.63 29.16
N SER A 368 20.02 -27.46 29.25
CA SER A 368 19.89 -26.56 30.41
C SER A 368 20.24 -25.12 30.02
N LEU A 369 19.42 -24.53 29.17
CA LEU A 369 19.14 -23.09 29.16
C LEU A 369 17.62 -22.93 29.24
N PRO A 370 17.08 -21.87 29.88
CA PRO A 370 15.68 -21.81 30.25
C PRO A 370 14.77 -21.89 29.02
N TYR A 371 13.90 -22.89 29.00
CA TYR A 371 12.85 -23.07 28.02
C TYR A 371 11.92 -21.85 28.03
N LEU A 372 11.83 -21.14 26.89
CA LEU A 372 10.62 -20.43 26.49
C LEU A 372 9.82 -21.40 25.62
N SER A 373 8.66 -21.80 26.11
CA SER A 373 7.76 -22.78 25.51
C SER A 373 7.23 -22.31 24.15
N ASN A 374 7.32 -23.17 23.12
CA ASN A 374 6.53 -23.07 21.90
C ASN A 374 5.17 -23.75 22.11
N PRO A 375 4.02 -23.12 21.79
CA PRO A 375 2.73 -23.78 21.78
C PRO A 375 2.46 -24.33 20.38
N SER A 376 2.70 -25.63 20.16
CA SER A 376 2.18 -26.38 19.01
C SER A 376 2.31 -27.89 19.25
N GLN A 377 1.42 -28.44 20.07
CA GLN A 377 1.04 -29.85 19.93
C GLN A 377 -0.48 -29.96 20.04
N GLN A 378 -1.07 -30.54 18.99
CA GLN A 378 -2.48 -30.84 18.84
C GLN A 378 -2.96 -31.76 19.96
N MET A 379 -4.08 -31.42 20.60
CA MET A 379 -4.90 -32.40 21.33
C MET A 379 -6.29 -32.45 20.71
N MET A 380 -6.64 -33.66 20.25
CA MET A 380 -7.96 -34.12 19.88
C MET A 380 -9.01 -33.72 20.93
N MET A 381 -10.14 -33.20 20.46
CA MET A 381 -11.38 -33.05 21.22
C MET A 381 -11.83 -34.40 21.80
N GLN A 382 -11.92 -34.48 23.13
CA GLN A 382 -12.94 -35.28 23.80
C GLN A 382 -13.76 -34.34 24.68
N GLN A 383 -15.06 -34.30 24.41
CA GLN A 383 -16.07 -33.58 25.17
C GLN A 383 -16.15 -34.13 26.59
N THR A 384 -16.06 -33.27 27.61
CA THR A 384 -16.91 -33.36 28.80
C THR A 384 -17.04 -31.98 29.48
N SER A 385 -18.27 -31.72 29.88
CA SER A 385 -18.81 -30.57 30.60
C SER A 385 -18.21 -30.38 32.00
N SER A 386 -17.94 -29.13 32.41
CA SER A 386 -18.42 -28.59 33.70
C SER A 386 -18.10 -27.10 33.87
N VAL A 387 -19.11 -26.40 34.39
CA VAL A 387 -19.20 -24.99 34.76
C VAL A 387 -18.41 -24.72 36.04
N SER A 388 -17.71 -23.58 36.14
CA SER A 388 -17.47 -22.85 37.41
C SER A 388 -16.96 -21.43 37.17
N ASN A 389 -17.59 -20.49 37.88
CA ASN A 389 -17.48 -19.03 37.82
C ASN A 389 -16.23 -18.44 38.54
N VAL A 390 -16.09 -17.09 38.38
CA VAL A 390 -15.55 -16.07 39.33
C VAL A 390 -14.10 -15.60 39.06
N PRO A 391 -13.72 -14.31 39.22
CA PRO A 391 -14.28 -13.05 38.69
C PRO A 391 -13.19 -12.08 38.11
N ILE A 392 -13.63 -11.01 37.45
CA ILE A 392 -12.79 -9.86 37.06
C ILE A 392 -12.74 -8.83 38.20
N PRO A 393 -11.60 -8.15 38.43
CA PRO A 393 -11.65 -6.77 38.89
C PRO A 393 -10.78 -5.80 38.07
N SER A 394 -11.49 -4.83 37.49
CA SER A 394 -11.28 -3.37 37.49
C SER A 394 -9.92 -2.74 37.14
N MET A 395 -10.01 -1.85 36.14
CA MET A 395 -9.09 -0.75 35.85
C MET A 395 -8.91 0.21 37.02
N SER A 396 -7.70 0.77 37.12
CA SER A 396 -7.48 2.08 37.74
C SER A 396 -6.47 2.88 36.92
N HIS A 397 -6.87 4.10 36.57
CA HIS A 397 -6.02 5.16 36.02
C HIS A 397 -5.04 5.66 37.09
N GLN A 398 -3.78 5.87 36.73
CA GLN A 398 -2.90 6.85 37.39
C GLN A 398 -1.97 7.54 36.40
N ASP A 399 -2.17 8.85 36.27
CA ASP A 399 -1.21 9.85 35.79
C ASP A 399 0.09 9.80 36.60
N VAL A 400 1.27 9.84 35.96
CA VAL A 400 2.49 10.43 36.54
C VAL A 400 3.44 10.96 35.45
N ASN A 401 3.60 12.29 35.44
CA ASN A 401 4.76 13.03 34.94
C ASN A 401 6.09 12.53 35.55
N GLN A 402 7.16 12.33 34.76
CA GLN A 402 8.55 12.43 35.22
C GLN A 402 9.52 12.47 34.02
N ARG A 403 10.10 13.64 33.69
CA ARG A 403 11.40 14.16 34.16
C ARG A 403 12.61 13.25 33.84
N PHE A 404 13.41 13.72 32.88
CA PHE A 404 14.78 13.28 32.61
C PHE A 404 15.68 13.36 33.85
N PRO A 405 16.57 12.38 34.07
CA PRO A 405 17.77 12.57 34.87
C PRO A 405 18.99 12.83 33.98
N ALA A 406 19.62 13.98 34.23
CA ALA A 406 20.98 14.28 33.83
C ALA A 406 22.00 13.66 34.82
N SER A 407 23.24 13.52 34.34
CA SER A 407 24.54 13.52 35.05
C SER A 407 25.35 12.22 35.03
N LEU A 408 26.50 12.27 34.35
CA LEU A 408 27.76 11.56 34.65
C LEU A 408 28.90 12.30 33.89
N PRO A 409 30.17 12.22 34.31
CA PRO A 409 30.95 13.39 34.72
C PRO A 409 32.00 13.85 33.71
N THR A 410 32.40 15.10 33.89
CA THR A 410 33.45 15.84 33.18
C THR A 410 34.84 15.26 33.39
N LEU A 411 35.58 15.04 32.28
CA LEU A 411 37.04 14.89 32.28
C LEU A 411 37.62 15.96 31.35
N GLN A 412 38.32 16.92 31.94
CA GLN A 412 39.09 17.96 31.26
C GLN A 412 40.41 17.35 30.72
N GLY A 413 40.75 17.66 29.47
CA GLY A 413 42.04 17.28 28.88
C GLY A 413 42.27 17.89 27.49
N SER A 414 42.80 19.11 27.49
CA SER A 414 43.63 19.79 26.46
C SER A 414 43.44 19.49 24.97
N VAL A 415 43.07 20.54 24.24
CA VAL A 415 43.18 20.72 22.78
C VAL A 415 44.64 20.63 22.33
N GLN A 416 44.95 19.71 21.41
CA GLN A 416 46.08 19.84 20.49
C GLN A 416 45.59 19.53 19.06
N SER A 417 45.67 20.56 18.21
CA SER A 417 45.45 20.50 16.78
C SER A 417 46.64 19.85 16.07
N ASN A 418 46.41 18.85 15.22
CA ASN A 418 47.41 18.39 14.24
C ASN A 418 46.94 18.75 12.81
N PRO A 419 47.82 19.26 11.92
CA PRO A 419 47.44 19.76 10.60
C PRO A 419 47.88 18.80 9.47
N LEU A 420 46.93 18.18 8.79
CA LEU A 420 47.07 17.67 7.42
C LEU A 420 45.69 17.95 6.81
N PHE A 421 45.48 18.83 5.83
CA PHE A 421 45.89 18.72 4.43
C PHE A 421 45.87 20.13 3.80
N THR A 422 46.90 20.50 3.02
CA THR A 422 46.90 21.68 2.15
C THR A 422 47.06 21.26 0.70
N LEU A 423 46.17 21.74 -0.18
CA LEU A 423 46.21 21.55 -1.63
C LEU A 423 47.41 22.26 -2.27
N SER A 424 48.03 21.60 -3.26
CA SER A 424 48.91 22.27 -4.24
C SER A 424 48.25 22.24 -5.61
N GLN A 425 48.23 23.41 -6.26
CA GLN A 425 47.77 23.66 -7.63
C GLN A 425 48.87 23.29 -8.62
N ASP A 426 48.49 22.84 -9.84
CA ASP A 426 49.23 23.21 -11.05
C ASP A 426 48.39 23.07 -12.33
N LYS A 427 48.71 23.95 -13.29
CA LYS A 427 48.02 24.26 -14.57
C LYS A 427 48.62 23.48 -15.78
N PRO A 428 47.95 23.49 -16.97
CA PRO A 428 48.23 22.63 -18.14
C PRO A 428 49.12 23.29 -19.20
N PRO A 429 49.56 22.55 -20.26
CA PRO A 429 49.15 22.89 -21.66
C PRO A 429 49.08 21.69 -22.68
N GLU A 430 48.15 21.76 -23.66
CA GLU A 430 48.29 21.83 -25.16
C GLU A 430 48.40 20.51 -25.98
N ILE A 431 47.37 20.09 -26.77
CA ILE A 431 47.00 20.23 -28.23
C ILE A 431 47.83 19.40 -29.25
N ILE A 432 47.13 18.88 -30.30
CA ILE A 432 47.55 18.49 -31.70
C ILE A 432 47.57 16.95 -31.93
N ASP A 433 47.04 16.30 -32.98
CA ASP A 433 46.15 16.57 -34.14
C ASP A 433 45.80 15.23 -34.85
N LEU A 434 44.68 15.22 -35.62
CA LEU A 434 44.43 14.64 -36.98
C LEU A 434 44.83 13.15 -37.28
N THR A 435 44.10 12.29 -38.03
CA THR A 435 43.30 12.46 -39.27
C THR A 435 42.75 11.11 -39.78
N SER A 436 41.67 11.16 -40.58
CA SER A 436 41.31 10.30 -41.76
C SER A 436 40.90 8.82 -41.55
N SER A 437 39.99 8.18 -42.31
CA SER A 437 39.11 8.52 -43.44
C SER A 437 38.17 7.33 -43.80
N LYS A 438 36.91 7.67 -44.15
CA LYS A 438 36.00 7.13 -45.20
C LYS A 438 36.03 5.66 -45.67
N SER A 439 34.84 5.05 -45.79
CA SER A 439 34.25 4.68 -47.10
C SER A 439 32.77 4.24 -47.00
N GLU A 440 31.96 4.81 -47.89
CA GLU A 440 30.53 4.57 -48.17
C GLU A 440 30.28 3.24 -48.91
N THR A 441 29.05 2.71 -48.86
CA THR A 441 28.27 2.37 -50.07
C THR A 441 26.78 2.16 -49.74
N ASN A 442 25.93 2.86 -50.50
CA ASN A 442 24.48 2.70 -50.64
C ASN A 442 24.13 1.46 -51.49
N LEU A 443 22.88 0.97 -51.42
CA LEU A 443 22.04 0.59 -52.57
C LEU A 443 20.58 0.30 -52.15
N ASN A 444 19.64 0.97 -52.83
CA ASN A 444 18.18 0.70 -52.88
C ASN A 444 17.86 -0.43 -53.87
N LEU A 445 16.70 -1.12 -53.74
CA LEU A 445 15.65 -1.19 -54.78
C LEU A 445 14.39 -2.02 -54.36
N ASP A 446 13.29 -1.69 -55.04
CA ASP A 446 11.86 -2.00 -54.84
C ASP A 446 11.31 -3.42 -55.17
N ASN A 447 10.16 -3.70 -54.53
CA ASN A 447 8.89 -4.39 -54.94
C ASN A 447 8.78 -5.47 -56.06
N GLN A 448 8.02 -6.53 -55.73
CA GLN A 448 6.90 -7.22 -56.45
C GLN A 448 6.83 -8.72 -56.03
N SER A 449 5.74 -9.51 -55.97
CA SER A 449 4.26 -9.38 -55.95
C SER A 449 3.62 -10.80 -55.90
N LEU A 450 2.36 -10.92 -55.42
CA LEU A 450 1.29 -11.93 -55.74
C LEU A 450 1.44 -13.41 -55.26
N SER A 451 0.41 -14.22 -54.92
CA SER A 451 -1.07 -14.17 -54.80
C SER A 451 -1.53 -15.49 -54.09
N THR A 452 -2.67 -15.61 -53.41
CA THR A 452 -4.01 -16.02 -53.92
C THR A 452 -5.08 -15.72 -52.84
N LYS A 453 -6.15 -14.93 -53.08
CA LYS A 453 -7.44 -15.27 -53.72
C LYS A 453 -8.28 -16.32 -52.93
N ARG A 454 -9.59 -16.17 -52.63
CA ARG A 454 -10.60 -15.12 -52.93
C ARG A 454 -12.03 -15.62 -52.51
N ARG A 455 -12.95 -14.66 -52.24
CA ARG A 455 -14.39 -14.56 -52.65
C ARG A 455 -15.49 -15.12 -51.73
N ASP A 456 -16.71 -14.57 -51.66
CA ASP A 456 -17.44 -13.37 -52.17
C ASP A 456 -18.87 -13.51 -51.56
N SER A 457 -19.49 -12.57 -50.85
CA SER A 457 -20.24 -11.35 -51.23
C SER A 457 -21.80 -11.49 -51.26
N ILE A 458 -22.50 -10.70 -50.41
CA ILE A 458 -23.68 -9.76 -50.57
C ILE A 458 -24.83 -10.10 -51.60
N PRO A 459 -26.08 -9.52 -51.65
CA PRO A 459 -26.95 -8.69 -50.75
C PRO A 459 -28.50 -8.98 -50.76
N PHE A 460 -29.26 -8.16 -49.99
CA PHE A 460 -30.60 -7.53 -50.22
C PHE A 460 -31.95 -8.14 -49.72
N SER A 461 -32.65 -7.28 -48.96
CA SER A 461 -34.10 -6.93 -48.88
C SER A 461 -35.22 -7.84 -48.32
N ASP A 462 -36.16 -7.13 -47.67
CA ASP A 462 -37.60 -7.35 -47.48
C ASP A 462 -38.16 -7.93 -46.14
N GLN A 463 -38.96 -7.08 -45.48
CA GLN A 463 -40.06 -7.39 -44.53
C GLN A 463 -41.29 -7.98 -45.29
N PRO A 464 -42.48 -8.28 -44.69
CA PRO A 464 -42.91 -8.46 -43.29
C PRO A 464 -43.80 -9.73 -43.06
N SER A 465 -44.44 -9.82 -41.88
CA SER A 465 -45.73 -10.51 -41.58
C SER A 465 -45.64 -12.02 -41.30
N ASN A 466 -46.51 -12.71 -40.55
CA ASN A 466 -47.55 -12.42 -39.56
C ASN A 466 -47.93 -13.80 -38.95
N THR A 467 -48.56 -13.78 -37.77
CA THR A 467 -49.52 -14.80 -37.26
C THR A 467 -49.07 -16.24 -36.92
N SER A 468 -49.06 -16.49 -35.60
CA SER A 468 -49.93 -17.42 -34.85
C SER A 468 -50.26 -18.82 -35.38
N VAL A 469 -50.25 -19.79 -34.46
CA VAL A 469 -51.32 -20.75 -34.07
C VAL A 469 -50.62 -21.91 -33.33
N ALA A 470 -50.81 -22.06 -32.02
CA ALA A 470 -51.80 -22.94 -31.38
C ALA A 470 -51.50 -24.44 -31.65
N GLN A 471 -51.64 -25.41 -30.74
CA GLN A 471 -52.37 -25.48 -29.47
C GLN A 471 -52.21 -26.93 -28.91
N ILE A 472 -52.58 -27.11 -27.62
CA ILE A 472 -53.22 -28.32 -27.03
C ILE A 472 -52.28 -29.51 -26.76
N SER A 473 -52.19 -30.13 -25.58
CA SER A 473 -53.16 -30.53 -24.54
C SER A 473 -52.36 -31.00 -23.30
N LYS A 474 -52.82 -31.09 -22.05
CA LYS A 474 -54.09 -31.65 -21.54
C LYS A 474 -54.26 -31.30 -20.04
N SER A 475 -55.52 -31.06 -19.68
CA SER A 475 -56.17 -30.94 -18.35
C SER A 475 -56.16 -32.26 -17.55
N HIS A 476 -56.38 -32.30 -16.23
CA HIS A 476 -57.65 -32.19 -15.45
C HIS A 476 -57.29 -32.43 -13.94
N GLU A 477 -57.99 -32.05 -12.86
CA GLU A 477 -59.44 -32.02 -12.51
C GLU A 477 -59.59 -31.26 -11.14
N THR A 478 -60.47 -30.25 -10.96
CA THR A 478 -61.86 -30.21 -10.37
C THR A 478 -61.95 -30.31 -8.82
N LYS A 479 -62.91 -29.76 -8.03
CA LYS A 479 -64.20 -29.02 -8.16
C LYS A 479 -64.62 -28.51 -6.74
N SER A 480 -65.06 -27.25 -6.57
CA SER A 480 -66.44 -26.72 -6.31
C SER A 480 -67.05 -26.71 -4.88
N ILE A 481 -67.28 -25.50 -4.34
CA ILE A 481 -68.52 -24.82 -3.84
C ILE A 481 -69.45 -25.54 -2.80
N VAL A 482 -69.85 -24.81 -1.73
CA VAL A 482 -71.25 -24.41 -1.36
C VAL A 482 -71.28 -23.61 -0.02
N GLU A 483 -72.15 -22.59 0.02
CA GLU A 483 -72.53 -21.68 1.13
C GLU A 483 -73.66 -22.23 2.06
N GLU A 484 -73.87 -21.47 3.16
CA GLU A 484 -75.06 -21.35 4.04
C GLU A 484 -75.29 -22.38 5.17
N THR A 485 -75.22 -21.93 6.44
CA THR A 485 -76.38 -21.67 7.34
C THR A 485 -75.96 -21.37 8.79
N SER A 486 -76.83 -20.66 9.50
CA SER A 486 -76.61 -19.88 10.72
C SER A 486 -77.28 -20.49 11.97
N LEU A 487 -76.87 -19.99 13.17
CA LEU A 487 -77.61 -19.91 14.47
C LEU A 487 -77.66 -21.22 15.32
N SER A 488 -77.59 -21.26 16.66
CA SER A 488 -77.79 -20.32 17.79
C SER A 488 -77.29 -21.02 19.10
N ASN A 489 -76.77 -20.35 20.13
CA ASN A 489 -77.44 -19.75 21.32
C ASN A 489 -76.29 -19.45 22.34
N ILE A 490 -76.29 -18.43 23.22
CA ILE A 490 -77.24 -18.13 24.30
C ILE A 490 -77.14 -16.63 24.69
N LEU A 491 -78.30 -16.04 25.01
CA LEU A 491 -78.54 -14.71 25.58
C LEU A 491 -78.35 -14.64 27.11
N THR A 492 -77.87 -13.49 27.61
CA THR A 492 -78.35 -12.64 28.74
C THR A 492 -77.20 -11.69 29.13
N SER A 493 -77.33 -10.39 29.43
CA SER A 493 -78.45 -9.54 29.83
C SER A 493 -78.09 -8.03 29.70
N THR A 494 -79.08 -7.23 29.27
CA THR A 494 -79.48 -5.87 29.75
C THR A 494 -78.48 -4.68 29.90
N ARG A 495 -78.45 -3.80 28.89
CA ARG A 495 -78.95 -2.38 28.83
C ARG A 495 -79.00 -1.48 30.11
N ILE A 496 -78.44 -0.25 30.03
CA ILE A 496 -79.06 1.11 30.18
C ILE A 496 -78.14 2.18 30.87
N SER A 497 -77.80 3.25 30.12
CA SER A 497 -78.06 4.71 30.34
C SER A 497 -77.04 5.53 29.51
N ALA A 498 -77.37 6.18 28.40
CA ALA A 498 -78.28 7.31 28.12
C ALA A 498 -77.74 8.70 28.57
N GLN A 499 -77.33 9.50 27.56
CA GLN A 499 -77.52 10.96 27.37
C GLN A 499 -76.95 11.92 28.44
N SER A 500 -76.40 13.10 28.15
CA SER A 500 -76.15 13.89 26.93
C SER A 500 -75.42 15.20 27.34
N SER A 501 -74.95 15.93 26.33
CA SER A 501 -74.38 17.30 26.32
C SER A 501 -72.86 17.39 26.55
N SER A 502 -72.06 18.09 25.75
CA SER A 502 -72.19 18.74 24.43
C SER A 502 -70.79 19.25 24.09
N ASN A 503 -70.41 19.18 22.81
CA ASN A 503 -69.22 19.77 22.18
C ASN A 503 -67.85 19.17 22.54
N SER A 504 -67.45 18.11 21.81
CA SER A 504 -66.04 17.86 21.52
C SER A 504 -65.89 17.53 20.05
N VAL A 505 -65.12 18.37 19.35
CA VAL A 505 -64.68 18.18 17.97
C VAL A 505 -64.13 16.76 17.83
N ASN A 506 -64.69 15.96 16.91
CA ASN A 506 -64.23 14.60 16.63
C ASN A 506 -62.77 14.65 16.15
N VAL A 507 -61.85 14.15 16.96
CA VAL A 507 -60.51 13.79 16.51
C VAL A 507 -60.69 12.61 15.52
N PRO A 508 -60.16 12.69 14.28
CA PRO A 508 -60.20 11.57 13.35
C PRO A 508 -59.65 10.30 14.02
N ALA A 509 -60.37 9.17 13.92
CA ALA A 509 -59.99 7.91 14.57
C ALA A 509 -58.54 7.46 14.26
N SER A 510 -57.99 7.89 13.12
CA SER A 510 -56.60 7.69 12.71
C SER A 510 -55.57 8.37 13.62
N LEU A 511 -55.86 9.57 14.14
CA LEU A 511 -54.95 10.29 15.05
C LEU A 511 -54.91 9.65 16.44
N TRP A 512 -56.05 9.16 16.93
CA TRP A 512 -56.09 8.40 18.18
C TRP A 512 -55.33 7.07 18.08
N LEU A 513 -55.50 6.36 16.96
CA LEU A 513 -54.76 5.12 16.69
C LEU A 513 -53.25 5.38 16.61
N TYR A 514 -52.85 6.43 15.87
CA TYR A 514 -51.46 6.87 15.76
C TYR A 514 -50.84 7.13 17.13
N GLN A 515 -51.50 7.93 17.98
CA GLN A 515 -50.99 8.27 19.31
C GLN A 515 -50.90 7.08 20.27
N ASN A 516 -51.79 6.10 20.15
CA ASN A 516 -51.67 4.85 20.91
C ASN A 516 -50.52 3.97 20.43
N LEU A 517 -50.32 3.87 19.12
CA LEU A 517 -49.19 3.13 18.55
C LEU A 517 -47.84 3.74 18.94
N LEU A 518 -47.72 5.08 18.99
CA LEU A 518 -46.54 5.76 19.52
C LEU A 518 -46.21 5.32 20.96
N LYS A 519 -47.23 5.17 21.82
CA LYS A 519 -47.06 4.70 23.21
C LYS A 519 -46.65 3.23 23.26
N SER A 520 -47.31 2.37 22.47
CA SER A 520 -46.97 0.94 22.39
C SER A 520 -45.55 0.71 21.90
N PHE A 521 -45.10 1.48 20.89
CA PHE A 521 -43.72 1.45 20.42
C PHE A 521 -42.74 1.84 21.53
N LYS A 522 -43.04 2.87 22.32
CA LYS A 522 -42.13 3.28 23.41
C LYS A 522 -42.01 2.23 24.50
N VAL A 523 -43.11 1.54 24.82
CA VAL A 523 -43.10 0.41 25.77
C VAL A 523 -42.26 -0.74 25.22
N ALA A 524 -42.41 -1.08 23.94
CA ALA A 524 -41.60 -2.10 23.29
C ALA A 524 -40.11 -1.75 23.28
N SER A 525 -39.77 -0.49 22.95
CA SER A 525 -38.40 0.04 22.94
C SER A 525 -37.72 0.01 24.30
N LEU A 526 -38.45 0.30 25.38
CA LEU A 526 -37.92 0.18 26.75
C LEU A 526 -37.74 -1.28 27.19
N ALA A 527 -38.47 -2.21 26.58
CA ALA A 527 -38.37 -3.65 26.84
C ALA A 527 -37.35 -4.38 25.95
N ASN A 528 -36.72 -3.69 24.99
CA ASN A 528 -35.82 -4.26 23.97
C ASN A 528 -36.46 -5.42 23.18
N ASN A 529 -37.75 -5.32 22.83
CA ASN A 529 -38.43 -6.34 22.02
C ASN A 529 -38.42 -5.96 20.53
N SER A 530 -37.41 -6.45 19.79
CA SER A 530 -37.17 -6.08 18.40
C SER A 530 -38.30 -6.42 17.42
N GLU A 531 -39.05 -7.51 17.66
CA GLU A 531 -40.13 -7.95 16.77
C GLU A 531 -41.35 -7.02 16.89
N ASP A 532 -41.76 -6.74 18.12
CA ASP A 532 -42.83 -5.79 18.42
C ASP A 532 -42.45 -4.36 18.00
N GLU A 533 -41.22 -3.92 18.28
CA GLU A 533 -40.72 -2.59 17.87
C GLU A 533 -40.82 -2.38 16.36
N THR A 534 -40.39 -3.38 15.57
CA THR A 534 -40.43 -3.32 14.11
C THR A 534 -41.87 -3.34 13.59
N GLN A 535 -42.74 -4.15 14.19
CA GLN A 535 -44.15 -4.22 13.81
C GLN A 535 -44.91 -2.93 14.12
N TYR A 536 -44.71 -2.35 15.31
CA TYR A 536 -45.30 -1.06 15.66
C TYR A 536 -44.73 0.07 14.82
N LEU A 537 -43.41 0.07 14.57
CA LEU A 537 -42.78 1.03 13.68
C LEU A 537 -43.45 1.01 12.32
N ARG A 538 -43.62 -0.17 11.69
CA ARG A 538 -44.32 -0.28 10.39
C ARG A 538 -45.74 0.29 10.43
N GLN A 539 -46.53 0.01 11.47
CA GLN A 539 -47.90 0.52 11.56
C GLN A 539 -47.98 2.05 11.72
N ILE A 540 -47.11 2.63 12.56
CA ILE A 540 -47.07 4.08 12.84
C ILE A 540 -46.83 4.88 11.57
N LEU A 541 -46.04 4.28 10.70
CA LEU A 541 -45.26 4.95 9.69
C LEU A 541 -46.07 4.76 8.36
N ASP A 542 -46.92 3.70 8.28
CA ASP A 542 -48.01 3.52 7.30
C ASP A 542 -49.12 4.54 7.58
N LEU A 543 -49.46 4.77 8.85
CA LEU A 543 -50.40 5.82 9.24
C LEU A 543 -49.86 7.21 8.93
N PHE A 544 -48.55 7.42 9.06
CA PHE A 544 -47.91 8.68 8.67
C PHE A 544 -48.08 8.92 7.16
N LEU A 545 -47.73 7.96 6.31
CA LEU A 545 -47.84 8.12 4.86
C LEU A 545 -49.27 8.36 4.38
N ASN A 546 -50.26 7.69 4.99
CA ASN A 546 -51.67 7.84 4.61
C ASN A 546 -52.32 9.10 5.21
N GLY A 547 -51.81 9.60 6.33
CA GLY A 547 -52.45 10.67 7.12
C GLY A 547 -51.77 12.04 7.05
N VAL A 548 -50.50 12.12 6.63
CA VAL A 548 -49.76 13.39 6.65
C VAL A 548 -50.13 14.29 5.47
N ASN A 549 -50.34 15.56 5.77
CA ASN A 549 -50.44 16.64 4.79
C ASN A 549 -49.20 17.54 4.94
N LEU A 550 -48.34 17.55 3.92
CA LEU A 550 -47.06 18.28 3.94
C LEU A 550 -47.19 19.81 3.89
N ASP A 551 -48.37 20.31 3.51
CA ASP A 551 -48.70 21.74 3.45
C ASP A 551 -49.24 22.28 4.80
N ALA A 552 -49.50 21.39 5.77
CA ALA A 552 -50.03 21.73 7.09
C ALA A 552 -48.96 21.53 8.19
N PRO A 553 -48.18 22.57 8.55
CA PRO A 553 -47.04 22.43 9.47
C PRO A 553 -47.43 22.04 10.91
N ASN A 554 -48.69 22.23 11.30
CA ASN A 554 -49.21 21.89 12.63
C ASN A 554 -49.84 20.49 12.69
N SER A 555 -49.63 19.65 11.68
CA SER A 555 -50.12 18.26 11.71
C SER A 555 -49.45 17.48 12.87
N PRO A 556 -50.22 16.79 13.73
CA PRO A 556 -49.66 16.02 14.85
C PRO A 556 -48.61 14.99 14.42
N HIS A 557 -48.79 14.42 13.22
CA HIS A 557 -47.85 13.50 12.61
C HIS A 557 -46.44 14.11 12.40
N LEU A 558 -46.35 15.41 12.13
CA LEU A 558 -45.08 16.12 11.91
C LEU A 558 -44.41 16.51 13.25
N THR A 559 -45.20 16.82 14.29
CA THR A 559 -44.68 17.27 15.59
C THR A 559 -44.25 16.12 16.50
N ASP A 560 -44.98 15.01 16.45
CA ASP A 560 -44.81 13.91 17.41
C ASP A 560 -43.69 12.95 16.96
N LEU A 561 -43.50 12.76 15.65
CA LEU A 561 -42.53 11.80 15.11
C LEU A 561 -41.06 12.09 15.54
N PRO A 562 -40.53 13.33 15.40
CA PRO A 562 -39.14 13.65 15.81
C PRO A 562 -38.89 13.50 17.31
N THR A 563 -39.92 13.71 18.13
CA THR A 563 -39.78 13.77 19.60
C THR A 563 -40.02 12.42 20.26
N PHE A 564 -40.97 11.62 19.77
CA PHE A 564 -41.33 10.34 20.38
C PHE A 564 -40.51 9.15 19.90
N ILE A 565 -40.19 9.09 18.60
CA ILE A 565 -39.56 7.92 17.97
C ILE A 565 -38.16 8.23 17.45
N GLY A 566 -37.93 9.46 16.99
CA GLY A 566 -36.63 9.93 16.47
C GLY A 566 -35.41 9.43 17.26
N PRO A 567 -35.35 9.65 18.58
CA PRO A 567 -34.22 9.22 19.41
C PRO A 567 -34.03 7.69 19.49
N ASP A 568 -35.11 6.90 19.45
CA ASP A 568 -35.02 5.44 19.52
C ASP A 568 -34.49 4.87 18.20
N ILE A 569 -34.95 5.39 17.06
CA ILE A 569 -34.47 5.00 15.74
C ILE A 569 -33.02 5.44 15.53
N CYS A 570 -32.68 6.70 15.85
CA CYS A 570 -31.31 7.20 15.67
C CYS A 570 -30.30 6.46 16.56
N ARG A 571 -30.71 5.89 17.70
CA ARG A 571 -29.86 5.00 18.51
C ARG A 571 -29.49 3.69 17.81
N ALA A 572 -30.28 3.26 16.83
CA ALA A 572 -29.99 2.07 16.04
C ALA A 572 -29.06 2.36 14.84
N LEU A 573 -28.64 3.62 14.63
CA LEU A 573 -27.69 4.00 13.60
C LEU A 573 -26.30 3.45 13.96
N ASN A 574 -25.81 2.49 13.17
CA ASN A 574 -24.46 1.93 13.24
C ASN A 574 -24.01 1.49 11.84
N PHE A 575 -22.72 1.21 11.63
CA PHE A 575 -22.19 0.84 10.32
C PHE A 575 -21.59 -0.58 10.29
N ASP A 576 -21.94 -1.43 11.25
CA ASP A 576 -21.35 -2.77 11.38
C ASP A 576 -21.63 -3.67 10.15
N GLU A 577 -22.75 -3.47 9.45
CA GLU A 577 -23.11 -4.18 8.21
C GLU A 577 -22.20 -3.92 7.00
N LEU A 578 -21.34 -2.90 7.10
CA LEU A 578 -20.35 -2.60 6.09
C LEU A 578 -19.08 -3.45 6.26
N THR A 579 -18.82 -3.96 7.47
CA THR A 579 -17.68 -4.82 7.73
C THR A 579 -17.81 -6.13 6.92
N GLU A 580 -16.75 -6.49 6.18
CA GLU A 580 -16.71 -7.68 5.32
C GLU A 580 -17.71 -7.70 4.14
N CYS A 581 -18.38 -6.58 3.82
CA CYS A 581 -19.33 -6.53 2.69
C CYS A 581 -18.66 -6.54 1.30
N PHE A 582 -17.34 -6.37 1.27
CA PHE A 582 -16.52 -6.33 0.06
C PHE A 582 -15.60 -7.55 -0.03
N ASP A 583 -15.98 -8.51 -0.88
CA ASP A 583 -15.10 -9.62 -1.28
C ASP A 583 -14.74 -9.44 -2.76
N LEU A 584 -13.46 -9.26 -3.08
CA LEU A 584 -12.96 -9.20 -4.47
C LEU A 584 -13.25 -10.49 -5.26
N ASN A 585 -13.49 -11.62 -4.57
CA ASN A 585 -13.92 -12.86 -5.20
C ASN A 585 -15.43 -12.89 -5.49
N SER A 586 -16.21 -12.03 -4.83
CA SER A 586 -17.63 -11.86 -5.09
C SER A 586 -17.83 -10.89 -6.25
N GLU A 587 -18.56 -11.32 -7.28
CA GLU A 587 -18.96 -10.46 -8.41
C GLU A 587 -20.09 -9.47 -8.03
N CYS A 588 -20.39 -9.29 -6.74
CA CYS A 588 -21.39 -8.35 -6.25
C CYS A 588 -21.08 -7.77 -4.86
N LEU A 589 -21.54 -6.53 -4.64
CA LEU A 589 -21.62 -5.89 -3.32
C LEU A 589 -22.78 -6.51 -2.51
N GLU A 590 -22.46 -7.44 -1.62
CA GLU A 590 -23.44 -8.06 -0.71
C GLU A 590 -23.52 -7.29 0.61
N ILE A 591 -24.25 -6.17 0.57
CA ILE A 591 -24.58 -5.42 1.78
C ILE A 591 -25.83 -6.07 2.40
N ASN A 592 -25.61 -7.10 3.22
CA ASN A 592 -26.66 -7.72 4.01
C ASN A 592 -26.77 -6.97 5.35
N PRO A 593 -27.90 -6.30 5.66
CA PRO A 593 -28.03 -5.61 6.94
C PRO A 593 -27.85 -6.61 8.08
N SER A 594 -26.78 -6.45 8.85
CA SER A 594 -26.51 -7.30 10.01
C SER A 594 -27.57 -7.00 11.07
N LYS A 595 -28.61 -7.86 11.11
CA LYS A 595 -29.84 -7.73 11.93
C LYS A 595 -30.76 -6.61 11.41
N GLN A 596 -32.07 -6.87 11.34
CA GLN A 596 -33.09 -5.86 11.03
C GLN A 596 -33.13 -4.83 12.17
N ASN A 597 -32.20 -3.86 12.16
CA ASN A 597 -32.25 -2.74 13.08
C ASN A 597 -33.30 -1.72 12.59
N LEU A 598 -33.86 -0.94 13.50
CA LEU A 598 -34.96 -0.02 13.21
C LEU A 598 -34.60 1.03 12.16
N PHE A 599 -33.32 1.45 12.10
CA PHE A 599 -32.85 2.43 11.13
C PHE A 599 -32.81 1.86 9.71
N ASN A 600 -32.34 0.61 9.55
CA ASN A 600 -32.33 -0.09 8.27
C ASN A 600 -33.76 -0.37 7.77
N CYS A 601 -34.70 -0.65 8.67
CA CYS A 601 -36.13 -0.73 8.33
C CYS A 601 -36.66 0.59 7.77
N LEU A 602 -36.32 1.71 8.42
CA LEU A 602 -36.68 3.05 7.95
C LEU A 602 -36.11 3.33 6.56
N VAL A 603 -34.82 3.04 6.33
CA VAL A 603 -34.18 3.21 5.01
C VAL A 603 -34.85 2.33 3.96
N SER A 604 -35.15 1.05 4.27
CA SER A 604 -35.82 0.15 3.34
C SER A 604 -37.15 0.71 2.82
N TRP A 605 -37.90 1.39 3.68
CA TRP A 605 -39.19 1.93 3.32
C TRP A 605 -39.12 3.15 2.41
N VAL A 606 -38.11 4.01 2.59
CA VAL A 606 -37.87 5.10 1.64
C VAL A 606 -37.70 4.53 0.22
N PHE A 607 -37.07 3.36 0.10
CA PHE A 607 -36.87 2.67 -1.18
C PHE A 607 -38.11 1.95 -1.72
N ASP A 608 -39.08 1.58 -0.89
CA ASP A 608 -40.32 0.93 -1.37
C ASP A 608 -41.12 1.85 -2.32
N TYR A 609 -40.89 3.16 -2.25
CA TYR A 609 -41.52 4.17 -3.12
C TYR A 609 -40.55 4.82 -4.12
N LYS A 610 -39.41 4.20 -4.41
CA LYS A 610 -38.39 4.78 -5.32
C LYS A 610 -38.95 5.15 -6.71
N ASP A 611 -39.90 4.34 -7.20
CA ASP A 611 -40.48 4.43 -8.54
C ASP A 611 -41.75 5.31 -8.62
N GLU A 612 -42.23 5.83 -7.47
CA GLU A 612 -43.41 6.71 -7.42
C GLU A 612 -43.11 8.10 -8.01
N PRO A 613 -44.07 8.74 -8.71
CA PRO A 613 -43.87 10.05 -9.31
C PRO A 613 -43.70 11.17 -8.28
N SER A 614 -42.83 12.12 -8.58
CA SER A 614 -42.47 13.25 -7.73
C SER A 614 -43.56 14.34 -7.71
N ARG A 615 -44.69 14.07 -7.06
CA ARG A 615 -45.77 15.03 -6.75
C ARG A 615 -45.69 15.44 -5.28
N ASN A 616 -46.01 16.69 -4.93
CA ASN A 616 -45.91 17.18 -3.54
C ASN A 616 -46.61 16.30 -2.49
N ASP A 617 -47.71 15.62 -2.83
CA ASP A 617 -48.43 14.72 -1.92
C ASP A 617 -48.13 13.22 -2.15
N SER A 618 -47.06 12.89 -2.88
CA SER A 618 -46.72 11.49 -3.18
C SER A 618 -46.20 10.75 -1.95
N PRO A 619 -46.41 9.42 -1.86
CA PRO A 619 -45.82 8.59 -0.81
C PRO A 619 -44.29 8.73 -0.72
N LYS A 620 -43.62 9.00 -1.84
CA LYS A 620 -42.18 9.24 -1.92
C LYS A 620 -41.72 10.50 -1.19
N PHE A 621 -42.37 11.66 -1.40
CA PHE A 621 -42.00 12.86 -0.65
C PHE A 621 -42.44 12.82 0.80
N LYS A 622 -43.53 12.10 1.11
CA LYS A 622 -43.92 11.81 2.49
C LYS A 622 -42.88 10.93 3.20
N SER A 623 -42.32 9.92 2.53
CA SER A 623 -41.24 9.10 3.10
C SER A 623 -39.93 9.88 3.25
N PHE A 624 -39.61 10.79 2.32
CA PHE A 624 -38.47 11.72 2.47
C PHE A 624 -38.64 12.67 3.67
N GLU A 625 -39.84 13.25 3.85
CA GLU A 625 -40.12 14.11 5.01
C GLU A 625 -40.02 13.34 6.31
N MET A 626 -40.60 12.14 6.34
CA MET A 626 -40.52 11.23 7.48
C MET A 626 -39.06 10.93 7.87
N TYR A 627 -38.23 10.59 6.88
CA TYR A 627 -36.81 10.32 7.07
C TYR A 627 -36.08 11.55 7.62
N ARG A 628 -36.32 12.73 7.03
CA ARG A 628 -35.75 14.02 7.47
C ARG A 628 -36.20 14.41 8.89
N LEU A 629 -37.42 14.10 9.28
CA LEU A 629 -37.97 14.46 10.60
C LEU A 629 -37.47 13.55 11.72
N ILE A 630 -37.24 12.27 11.42
CA ILE A 630 -36.72 11.28 12.40
C ILE A 630 -35.27 11.61 12.75
N VAL A 631 -34.48 11.98 11.75
CA VAL A 631 -33.11 12.45 11.93
C VAL A 631 -33.18 13.85 12.53
N GLN A 632 -32.93 13.97 13.83
CA GLN A 632 -32.94 15.27 14.53
C GLN A 632 -31.89 16.20 13.91
N LYS A 633 -32.05 17.52 14.12
CA LYS A 633 -31.15 18.61 13.63
C LYS A 633 -29.72 18.58 14.22
N ASP A 634 -29.13 17.41 14.38
CA ASP A 634 -27.70 17.22 14.58
C ASP A 634 -27.06 16.99 13.21
N GLU A 635 -26.23 17.93 12.77
CA GLU A 635 -25.58 17.91 11.46
C GLU A 635 -24.78 16.62 11.23
N LYS A 636 -24.18 16.07 12.28
CA LYS A 636 -23.44 14.81 12.20
C LYS A 636 -24.38 13.63 11.93
N ALA A 637 -25.49 13.55 12.65
CA ALA A 637 -26.50 12.50 12.47
C ALA A 637 -27.15 12.59 11.06
N HIS A 638 -27.37 13.79 10.54
CA HIS A 638 -27.82 13.97 9.15
C HIS A 638 -26.81 13.43 8.15
N ALA A 639 -25.51 13.70 8.33
CA ALA A 639 -24.48 13.22 7.43
C ALA A 639 -24.37 11.68 7.44
N GLU A 640 -24.41 11.07 8.62
CA GLU A 640 -24.41 9.60 8.78
C GLU A 640 -25.70 8.94 8.24
N ALA A 641 -26.87 9.58 8.42
CA ALA A 641 -28.12 9.12 7.84
C ALA A 641 -28.10 9.17 6.30
N ARG A 642 -27.63 10.28 5.72
CA ARG A 642 -27.41 10.38 4.26
C ARG A 642 -26.48 9.26 3.78
N LEU A 643 -25.40 8.98 4.50
CA LEU A 643 -24.51 7.87 4.15
C LEU A 643 -25.24 6.52 4.14
N LYS A 644 -26.11 6.23 5.12
CA LYS A 644 -26.94 5.01 5.12
C LYS A 644 -27.83 4.90 3.90
N LEU A 645 -28.47 6.01 3.51
CA LEU A 645 -29.29 6.03 2.30
C LEU A 645 -28.44 5.74 1.05
N LEU A 646 -27.26 6.35 0.94
CA LEU A 646 -26.30 6.11 -0.15
C LEU A 646 -25.84 4.64 -0.19
N VAL A 647 -25.38 4.09 0.93
CA VAL A 647 -24.95 2.69 1.07
C VAL A 647 -26.06 1.74 0.62
N HIS A 648 -27.31 2.03 0.99
CA HIS A 648 -28.46 1.22 0.58
C HIS A 648 -28.81 1.39 -0.90
N CYS A 649 -28.47 2.52 -1.54
CA CYS A 649 -28.52 2.64 -3.01
C CYS A 649 -27.50 1.72 -3.70
N LEU A 650 -26.37 1.45 -3.04
CA LEU A 650 -25.29 0.63 -3.58
C LEU A 650 -25.50 -0.87 -3.34
N ARG A 651 -26.56 -1.27 -2.64
CA ARG A 651 -26.88 -2.68 -2.39
C ARG A 651 -27.11 -3.43 -3.70
N SER A 652 -26.57 -4.63 -3.81
CA SER A 652 -26.78 -5.53 -4.95
C SER A 652 -26.19 -5.03 -6.28
N LEU A 653 -25.25 -4.08 -6.25
CA LEU A 653 -24.48 -3.71 -7.44
C LEU A 653 -23.57 -4.88 -7.85
N LYS A 654 -23.51 -5.14 -9.16
CA LYS A 654 -22.57 -6.12 -9.71
C LYS A 654 -21.22 -5.46 -9.96
N LEU A 655 -20.17 -6.15 -9.55
CA LEU A 655 -18.79 -5.74 -9.72
C LEU A 655 -18.14 -6.61 -10.80
N ASP A 656 -17.15 -6.06 -11.50
CA ASP A 656 -16.23 -6.87 -12.29
C ASP A 656 -15.18 -7.56 -11.41
N LYS A 657 -14.34 -8.41 -12.03
CA LYS A 657 -13.26 -9.14 -11.35
C LYS A 657 -12.20 -8.26 -10.69
N LEU A 658 -12.21 -6.96 -10.97
CA LEU A 658 -11.32 -5.97 -10.39
C LEU A 658 -12.09 -5.02 -9.46
N GLY A 659 -13.32 -5.38 -9.07
CA GLY A 659 -14.10 -4.63 -8.09
C GLY A 659 -14.75 -3.35 -8.61
N THR A 660 -14.89 -3.10 -9.91
CA THR A 660 -15.59 -1.89 -10.42
C THR A 660 -17.04 -2.18 -10.79
N VAL A 661 -17.93 -1.22 -10.54
CA VAL A 661 -19.37 -1.34 -10.82
C VAL A 661 -19.66 -1.48 -12.32
N LEU A 662 -20.40 -2.53 -12.69
CA LEU A 662 -20.79 -2.84 -14.07
C LEU A 662 -22.23 -2.44 -14.42
N THR A 663 -23.09 -2.17 -13.44
CA THR A 663 -24.55 -2.08 -13.64
C THR A 663 -24.99 -0.79 -14.32
N GLU A 664 -25.88 -0.91 -15.32
CA GLU A 664 -26.53 0.24 -15.98
C GLU A 664 -27.44 1.03 -15.02
N ASP A 665 -28.01 0.36 -14.01
CA ASP A 665 -28.90 0.95 -13.00
C ASP A 665 -28.18 1.85 -11.98
N PHE A 666 -26.85 1.94 -12.00
CA PHE A 666 -26.11 2.79 -11.05
C PHE A 666 -26.60 4.26 -11.07
N LYS A 667 -26.91 4.79 -12.26
CA LYS A 667 -27.38 6.17 -12.40
C LYS A 667 -28.75 6.39 -11.75
N SER A 668 -29.69 5.46 -11.93
CA SER A 668 -31.04 5.58 -11.35
C SER A 668 -31.01 5.46 -9.83
N LEU A 669 -30.15 4.60 -9.28
CA LEU A 669 -29.98 4.41 -7.84
C LEU A 669 -29.41 5.65 -7.15
N ILE A 670 -28.34 6.24 -7.69
CA ILE A 670 -27.76 7.48 -7.13
C ILE A 670 -28.70 8.68 -7.33
N ASN A 671 -29.49 8.72 -8.40
CA ASN A 671 -30.47 9.79 -8.60
C ASN A 671 -31.52 9.83 -7.47
N LEU A 672 -31.91 8.70 -6.89
CA LEU A 672 -32.82 8.67 -5.74
C LEU A 672 -32.20 9.37 -4.53
N TYR A 673 -30.91 9.12 -4.29
CA TYR A 673 -30.15 9.76 -3.22
C TYR A 673 -30.04 11.28 -3.44
N ILE A 674 -29.73 11.70 -4.67
CA ILE A 674 -29.68 13.13 -5.04
C ILE A 674 -31.06 13.79 -4.90
N GLU A 675 -32.14 13.09 -5.27
CA GLU A 675 -33.51 13.59 -5.14
C GLU A 675 -33.90 13.81 -3.68
N TYR A 676 -33.47 12.93 -2.78
CA TYR A 676 -33.63 13.12 -1.33
C TYR A 676 -32.86 14.34 -0.82
N ILE A 677 -31.59 14.51 -1.18
CA ILE A 677 -30.80 15.69 -0.78
C ILE A 677 -31.47 16.98 -1.27
N ASN A 678 -31.92 16.99 -2.53
CA ASN A 678 -32.62 18.14 -3.12
C ASN A 678 -33.92 18.45 -2.36
N TYR A 679 -34.68 17.43 -1.97
CA TYR A 679 -35.86 17.59 -1.13
C TYR A 679 -35.53 18.20 0.24
N GLU A 680 -34.49 17.68 0.90
CA GLU A 680 -34.04 18.14 2.21
C GLU A 680 -33.61 19.62 2.18
N VAL A 681 -32.74 20.00 1.23
CA VAL A 681 -32.25 21.38 1.06
C VAL A 681 -33.40 22.35 0.82
N LYS A 682 -34.36 22.00 -0.06
CA LYS A 682 -35.54 22.83 -0.34
C LYS A 682 -36.44 23.07 0.87
N ARG A 683 -36.48 22.13 1.83
CA ARG A 683 -37.28 22.25 3.05
C ARG A 683 -36.57 23.04 4.14
N GLU A 684 -35.23 23.02 4.16
CA GLU A 684 -34.41 23.71 5.16
C GLU A 684 -34.19 25.19 4.85
N ASP A 685 -33.82 25.53 3.60
CA ASP A 685 -33.46 26.89 3.21
C ASP A 685 -34.07 27.28 1.85
N SER A 686 -34.91 28.33 1.85
CA SER A 686 -35.56 28.84 0.63
C SER A 686 -34.77 29.92 -0.11
N GLN A 687 -33.54 30.25 0.33
CA GLN A 687 -32.77 31.42 -0.14
C GLN A 687 -31.33 31.15 -0.61
N SER A 688 -30.78 29.95 -0.41
CA SER A 688 -29.43 29.59 -0.89
C SER A 688 -29.45 29.04 -2.32
N ASN A 689 -28.27 29.01 -2.97
CA ASN A 689 -28.08 28.32 -4.24
C ASN A 689 -28.28 26.81 -4.04
N VAL A 690 -29.52 26.34 -4.25
CA VAL A 690 -29.94 24.95 -3.96
C VAL A 690 -29.03 23.92 -4.61
N GLU A 691 -28.57 24.18 -5.83
CA GLU A 691 -27.72 23.25 -6.58
C GLU A 691 -26.32 23.09 -5.95
N GLU A 692 -25.72 24.19 -5.51
CA GLU A 692 -24.39 24.18 -4.88
C GLU A 692 -24.40 23.45 -3.53
N GLU A 693 -25.44 23.66 -2.73
CA GLU A 693 -25.59 22.99 -1.44
C GLU A 693 -25.89 21.48 -1.62
N VAL A 694 -26.67 21.10 -2.63
CA VAL A 694 -26.89 19.69 -2.99
C VAL A 694 -25.57 19.03 -3.39
N ASN A 695 -24.77 19.68 -4.22
CA ASN A 695 -23.47 19.16 -4.67
C ASN A 695 -22.50 19.01 -3.50
N LYS A 696 -22.46 19.98 -2.59
CA LYS A 696 -21.66 19.92 -1.36
C LYS A 696 -22.05 18.73 -0.47
N ARG A 697 -23.35 18.56 -0.20
CA ARG A 697 -23.85 17.44 0.62
C ARG A 697 -23.60 16.08 -0.03
N PHE A 698 -23.69 15.99 -1.35
CA PHE A 698 -23.34 14.76 -2.08
C PHE A 698 -21.85 14.44 -1.93
N LEU A 699 -20.97 15.42 -2.15
CA LEU A 699 -19.53 15.25 -1.95
C LEU A 699 -19.20 14.78 -0.54
N THR A 700 -19.76 15.42 0.49
CA THR A 700 -19.58 15.02 1.89
C THR A 700 -20.06 13.59 2.15
N GLY A 701 -21.19 13.19 1.58
CA GLY A 701 -21.69 11.81 1.70
C GLY A 701 -20.71 10.77 1.13
N VAL A 702 -20.11 11.06 -0.02
CA VAL A 702 -19.11 10.20 -0.65
C VAL A 702 -17.78 10.20 0.12
N GLN A 703 -17.36 11.34 0.68
CA GLN A 703 -16.17 11.41 1.54
C GLN A 703 -16.35 10.61 2.84
N LEU A 704 -17.54 10.66 3.45
CA LEU A 704 -17.84 9.81 4.60
C LEU A 704 -17.81 8.33 4.22
N LEU A 705 -18.29 7.96 3.03
CA LEU A 705 -18.16 6.58 2.55
C LEU A 705 -16.69 6.12 2.51
N GLN A 706 -15.76 6.97 2.09
CA GLN A 706 -14.32 6.65 2.11
C GLN A 706 -13.79 6.39 3.53
N GLN A 707 -14.31 7.11 4.54
CA GLN A 707 -13.91 6.94 5.94
C GLN A 707 -14.45 5.64 6.57
N TYR A 708 -15.68 5.25 6.22
CA TYR A 708 -16.30 4.02 6.74
C TYR A 708 -15.90 2.77 5.93
N GLU A 709 -15.84 2.85 4.59
CA GLU A 709 -15.53 1.74 3.69
C GLU A 709 -14.77 2.18 2.42
N CYS A 710 -13.44 2.20 2.52
CA CYS A 710 -12.55 2.55 1.41
C CYS A 710 -12.75 1.70 0.14
N ASN A 711 -12.98 0.39 0.27
CA ASN A 711 -13.12 -0.50 -0.89
C ASN A 711 -14.40 -0.20 -1.69
N VAL A 712 -15.52 0.04 -1.01
CA VAL A 712 -16.78 0.40 -1.68
C VAL A 712 -16.64 1.75 -2.37
N PHE A 713 -15.96 2.70 -1.72
CA PHE A 713 -15.62 3.99 -2.32
C PHE A 713 -14.81 3.80 -3.62
N ASP A 714 -13.72 3.04 -3.59
CA ASP A 714 -12.87 2.80 -4.77
C ASP A 714 -13.65 2.19 -5.95
N SER A 715 -14.60 1.30 -5.67
CA SER A 715 -15.44 0.64 -6.67
C SER A 715 -16.37 1.60 -7.42
N ILE A 716 -16.84 2.66 -6.76
CA ILE A 716 -17.82 3.59 -7.33
C ILE A 716 -17.16 4.83 -7.95
N VAL A 717 -15.95 5.21 -7.52
CA VAL A 717 -15.22 6.41 -8.01
C VAL A 717 -15.18 6.51 -9.54
N PRO A 718 -14.80 5.46 -10.31
CA PRO A 718 -14.79 5.53 -11.77
C PRO A 718 -16.14 5.94 -12.36
N LYS A 719 -17.23 5.44 -11.79
CA LYS A 719 -18.59 5.69 -12.30
C LYS A 719 -19.14 7.04 -11.86
N LEU A 720 -18.72 7.53 -10.68
CA LEU A 720 -19.00 8.90 -10.24
C LEU A 720 -18.35 9.93 -11.17
N LEU A 721 -17.07 9.75 -11.50
CA LEU A 721 -16.33 10.63 -12.40
C LEU A 721 -16.90 10.65 -13.83
N GLN A 722 -17.48 9.54 -14.30
CA GLN A 722 -18.14 9.46 -15.61
C GLN A 722 -19.50 10.17 -15.67
N ASN A 723 -20.30 10.07 -14.60
CA ASN A 723 -21.71 10.47 -14.64
C ASN A 723 -21.97 11.85 -14.04
N TRP A 724 -21.14 12.31 -13.09
CA TRP A 724 -21.26 13.58 -12.38
C TRP A 724 -19.93 14.33 -12.39
N SER A 725 -19.38 14.58 -13.59
CA SER A 725 -18.09 15.26 -13.75
C SER A 725 -18.07 16.64 -13.09
N ASP A 726 -19.20 17.35 -13.14
CA ASP A 726 -19.33 18.73 -12.67
C ASP A 726 -19.20 18.86 -11.13
N ILE A 727 -19.36 17.75 -10.41
CA ILE A 727 -19.28 17.68 -8.94
C ILE A 727 -17.90 17.20 -8.50
N PHE A 728 -17.36 16.17 -9.18
CA PHE A 728 -16.19 15.43 -8.70
C PHE A 728 -14.89 15.76 -9.43
N VAL A 729 -14.94 16.08 -10.73
CA VAL A 729 -13.72 16.32 -11.52
C VAL A 729 -13.14 17.67 -11.13
N GLY A 730 -11.85 17.68 -10.81
CA GLY A 730 -11.15 18.91 -10.39
C GLY A 730 -11.52 19.38 -8.99
N ASN A 731 -12.17 18.57 -8.16
CA ASN A 731 -12.38 18.89 -6.76
C ASN A 731 -11.19 18.40 -5.92
N PHE A 732 -10.45 19.31 -5.29
CA PHE A 732 -9.25 18.97 -4.50
C PHE A 732 -9.55 18.06 -3.30
N GLU A 733 -10.66 18.28 -2.60
CA GLU A 733 -11.03 17.44 -1.46
C GLU A 733 -11.37 16.02 -1.89
N PHE A 734 -12.04 15.86 -3.04
CA PHE A 734 -12.32 14.56 -3.62
C PHE A 734 -11.05 13.83 -4.08
N ILE A 735 -10.14 14.54 -4.76
CA ILE A 735 -8.82 14.00 -5.16
C ILE A 735 -8.05 13.52 -3.92
N THR A 736 -8.11 14.30 -2.84
CA THR A 736 -7.51 13.95 -1.56
C THR A 736 -8.11 12.64 -1.03
N SER A 737 -9.43 12.48 -1.04
CA SER A 737 -10.10 11.23 -0.63
C SER A 737 -9.71 10.04 -1.51
N ILE A 738 -9.56 10.23 -2.83
CA ILE A 738 -9.06 9.18 -3.74
C ILE A 738 -7.67 8.74 -3.31
N ILE A 739 -6.73 9.67 -3.16
CA ILE A 739 -5.32 9.35 -2.92
C ILE A 739 -5.11 8.69 -1.54
N HIS A 740 -5.85 9.11 -0.52
CA HIS A 740 -5.77 8.49 0.81
C HIS A 740 -6.55 7.17 0.92
N GLY A 741 -7.54 6.94 0.04
CA GLY A 741 -8.40 5.75 0.08
C GLY A 741 -7.98 4.62 -0.87
N ILE A 742 -7.23 4.93 -1.94
CA ILE A 742 -7.05 4.01 -3.06
C ILE A 742 -6.33 2.72 -2.66
N ASN A 743 -6.96 1.59 -2.94
CA ASN A 743 -6.36 0.28 -2.82
C ASN A 743 -5.20 0.13 -3.83
N PRO A 744 -3.98 -0.21 -3.40
CA PRO A 744 -2.82 -0.37 -4.28
C PRO A 744 -3.03 -1.39 -5.42
N MET A 745 -3.95 -2.34 -5.25
CA MET A 745 -4.28 -3.32 -6.30
C MET A 745 -5.14 -2.71 -7.41
N LEU A 746 -5.93 -1.68 -7.11
CA LEU A 746 -6.85 -1.03 -8.05
C LEU A 746 -6.19 0.12 -8.83
N ILE A 747 -5.05 0.62 -8.36
CA ILE A 747 -4.39 1.78 -8.96
C ILE A 747 -3.99 1.56 -10.42
N TYR A 748 -3.54 0.36 -10.80
CA TYR A 748 -3.14 0.06 -12.18
C TYR A 748 -4.32 0.14 -13.15
N LYS A 749 -5.50 -0.31 -12.71
CA LYS A 749 -6.72 -0.21 -13.50
C LYS A 749 -7.16 1.24 -13.60
N PHE A 750 -7.19 1.94 -12.47
CA PHE A 750 -7.52 3.36 -12.42
C PHE A 750 -6.61 4.19 -13.33
N GLU A 751 -5.31 3.93 -13.30
CA GLU A 751 -4.32 4.52 -14.19
C GLU A 751 -4.59 4.20 -15.67
N THR A 752 -4.93 2.95 -15.98
CA THR A 752 -5.24 2.51 -17.35
C THR A 752 -6.48 3.22 -17.88
N ASP A 753 -7.55 3.30 -17.08
CA ASP A 753 -8.81 3.94 -17.45
C ASP A 753 -8.63 5.44 -17.70
N LEU A 754 -7.81 6.11 -16.87
CA LEU A 754 -7.44 7.51 -17.06
C LEU A 754 -6.67 7.73 -18.36
N ARG A 755 -5.68 6.87 -18.66
CA ARG A 755 -4.91 6.95 -19.92
C ARG A 755 -5.78 6.70 -21.16
N LEU A 756 -6.78 5.83 -21.04
CA LEU A 756 -7.77 5.57 -22.10
C LEU A 756 -8.81 6.68 -22.24
N GLY A 757 -8.82 7.65 -21.32
CA GLY A 757 -9.74 8.78 -21.33
C GLY A 757 -11.18 8.40 -21.01
N HIS A 758 -11.41 7.31 -20.26
CA HIS A 758 -12.75 6.92 -19.84
C HIS A 758 -13.39 7.94 -18.89
N TYR A 759 -12.56 8.62 -18.10
CA TYR A 759 -12.94 9.71 -17.21
C TYR A 759 -11.70 10.57 -16.90
N LYS A 760 -11.92 11.66 -16.18
CA LYS A 760 -10.89 12.57 -15.69
C LYS A 760 -10.97 12.67 -14.17
N VAL A 761 -9.86 12.98 -13.51
CA VAL A 761 -9.78 13.26 -12.06
C VAL A 761 -9.47 14.73 -11.86
N PHE A 762 -8.52 15.30 -12.60
CA PHE A 762 -8.08 16.68 -12.43
C PHE A 762 -8.83 17.66 -13.33
N GLY A 763 -9.13 17.28 -14.59
CA GLY A 763 -9.86 18.14 -15.52
C GLY A 763 -9.12 19.43 -15.85
N ASP A 764 -9.72 20.57 -15.50
CA ASP A 764 -9.15 21.92 -15.67
C ASP A 764 -8.78 22.57 -14.33
N LEU A 765 -8.69 21.78 -13.25
CA LEU A 765 -8.22 22.24 -11.95
C LEU A 765 -6.81 22.82 -12.07
N ASN A 766 -6.57 23.94 -11.37
CA ASN A 766 -5.23 24.47 -11.21
C ASN A 766 -4.38 23.50 -10.40
N LEU A 767 -3.52 22.76 -11.09
CA LEU A 767 -2.62 21.79 -10.49
C LEU A 767 -1.60 22.43 -9.53
N ASP A 768 -1.33 23.74 -9.64
CA ASP A 768 -0.44 24.47 -8.72
C ASP A 768 -0.99 24.46 -7.30
N TYR A 769 -2.30 24.68 -7.19
CA TYR A 769 -3.01 24.60 -5.91
C TYR A 769 -2.97 23.18 -5.33
N VAL A 770 -3.06 22.15 -6.18
CA VAL A 770 -2.97 20.76 -5.75
C VAL A 770 -1.58 20.44 -5.21
N LEU A 771 -0.53 20.89 -5.91
CA LEU A 771 0.86 20.68 -5.50
C LEU A 771 1.22 21.42 -4.22
N GLU A 772 0.73 22.66 -4.05
CA GLU A 772 1.01 23.44 -2.83
C GLU A 772 0.56 22.69 -1.58
N ASN A 773 -0.69 22.23 -1.60
CA ASN A 773 -1.30 21.56 -0.47
C ASN A 773 -0.80 20.13 -0.30
N SER A 774 -0.48 19.43 -1.39
CA SER A 774 0.06 18.08 -1.30
C SER A 774 1.47 18.10 -0.70
N LEU A 775 2.36 18.96 -1.20
CA LEU A 775 3.75 19.03 -0.74
C LEU A 775 3.86 19.44 0.73
N SER A 776 2.94 20.27 1.21
CA SER A 776 2.93 20.68 2.62
C SER A 776 2.45 19.59 3.57
N CYS A 777 1.53 18.72 3.14
CA CYS A 777 0.71 17.91 4.04
C CYS A 777 0.81 16.40 3.81
N TRP A 778 1.33 15.93 2.68
CA TRP A 778 1.25 14.51 2.27
C TRP A 778 2.60 13.79 2.38
N GLY A 779 2.55 12.48 2.64
CA GLY A 779 3.72 11.60 2.71
C GLY A 779 4.21 11.13 1.34
N SER A 780 5.30 10.36 1.32
CA SER A 780 5.94 9.90 0.06
C SER A 780 5.01 9.05 -0.81
N PHE A 781 4.09 8.31 -0.19
CA PHE A 781 3.21 7.36 -0.87
C PHE A 781 2.06 8.07 -1.58
N GLU A 782 1.41 9.01 -0.90
CA GLU A 782 0.37 9.88 -1.44
C GLU A 782 0.93 10.75 -2.56
N GLN A 783 2.16 11.25 -2.39
CA GLN A 783 2.88 11.98 -3.44
C GLN A 783 3.10 11.11 -4.68
N LEU A 784 3.55 9.86 -4.50
CA LEU A 784 3.75 8.92 -5.61
C LEU A 784 2.43 8.71 -6.38
N TYR A 785 1.32 8.51 -5.68
CA TYR A 785 0.00 8.30 -6.28
C TYR A 785 -0.52 9.54 -7.00
N LEU A 786 -0.41 10.71 -6.39
CA LEU A 786 -0.74 11.98 -7.05
C LEU A 786 -0.06 12.09 -8.41
N PHE A 787 1.26 11.88 -8.43
CA PHE A 787 2.04 11.98 -9.65
C PHE A 787 1.75 10.87 -10.66
N GLN A 788 1.42 9.66 -10.20
CA GLN A 788 0.95 8.59 -11.09
C GLN A 788 -0.36 8.98 -11.79
N LEU A 789 -1.34 9.52 -11.05
CA LEU A 789 -2.63 9.94 -11.63
C LEU A 789 -2.46 11.13 -12.57
N ILE A 790 -1.65 12.14 -12.20
CA ILE A 790 -1.33 13.28 -13.08
C ILE A 790 -0.69 12.77 -14.38
N LYS A 791 0.27 11.84 -14.28
CA LYS A 791 0.89 11.21 -15.45
C LYS A 791 -0.14 10.42 -16.28
N ALA A 792 -1.07 9.73 -15.65
CA ALA A 792 -2.09 8.94 -16.33
C ALA A 792 -3.02 9.81 -17.18
N GLU A 793 -3.51 10.91 -16.62
CA GLU A 793 -4.49 11.80 -17.27
C GLU A 793 -3.83 12.77 -18.25
N PHE A 794 -2.71 13.40 -17.86
CA PHE A 794 -2.05 14.43 -18.68
C PHE A 794 -0.87 13.92 -19.49
N GLY A 795 -0.37 12.70 -19.26
CA GLY A 795 0.88 12.18 -19.85
C GLY A 795 0.98 12.27 -21.37
N ASN A 796 -0.16 12.29 -22.07
CA ASN A 796 -0.24 12.41 -23.52
C ASN A 796 -0.43 13.85 -24.02
N ASN A 797 -0.68 14.82 -23.12
CA ASN A 797 -0.90 16.23 -23.43
C ASN A 797 0.32 17.06 -23.03
N ILE A 798 1.30 17.12 -23.93
CA ILE A 798 2.58 17.81 -23.73
C ILE A 798 2.36 19.29 -23.41
N GLU A 799 1.43 19.95 -24.10
CA GLU A 799 1.15 21.39 -23.90
C GLU A 799 0.62 21.68 -22.49
N LYS A 800 -0.32 20.87 -21.97
CA LYS A 800 -0.83 21.04 -20.59
C LYS A 800 0.23 20.73 -19.54
N ILE A 801 1.11 19.76 -19.78
CA ILE A 801 2.23 19.46 -18.87
C ILE A 801 3.23 20.61 -18.89
N GLU A 802 3.56 21.14 -20.07
CA GLU A 802 4.45 22.29 -20.22
C GLU A 802 3.85 23.54 -19.58
N GLU A 803 2.57 23.82 -19.81
CA GLU A 803 1.83 24.92 -19.18
C GLU A 803 1.83 24.78 -17.66
N PHE A 804 1.52 23.59 -17.13
CA PHE A 804 1.55 23.32 -15.68
C PHE A 804 2.94 23.56 -15.06
N ILE A 805 3.99 23.09 -15.73
CA ILE A 805 5.36 23.26 -15.23
C ILE A 805 5.79 24.71 -15.32
N CYS A 806 5.38 25.42 -16.37
CA CYS A 806 5.64 26.84 -16.58
C CYS A 806 4.68 27.77 -15.81
N SER A 807 3.58 27.29 -15.24
CA SER A 807 2.61 28.10 -14.47
C SER A 807 2.93 28.05 -12.98
N SER A 808 3.26 26.86 -12.47
CA SER A 808 3.46 26.59 -11.04
C SER A 808 4.53 27.43 -10.40
N TYR A 809 4.19 28.20 -9.37
CA TYR A 809 5.18 28.88 -8.54
C TYR A 809 6.08 27.91 -7.77
N GLN A 810 5.55 26.76 -7.34
CA GLN A 810 6.36 25.72 -6.68
C GLN A 810 7.31 25.02 -7.66
N LEU A 811 6.87 24.76 -8.90
CA LEU A 811 7.76 24.20 -9.94
C LEU A 811 8.63 25.26 -10.61
N LYS A 812 8.28 26.56 -10.55
CA LYS A 812 9.13 27.68 -10.99
C LYS A 812 10.33 27.90 -10.08
N PHE A 813 10.20 27.58 -8.81
CA PHE A 813 11.37 27.42 -7.93
C PHE A 813 12.32 26.30 -8.40
N LEU A 814 11.86 25.43 -9.30
CA LEU A 814 12.61 24.37 -9.98
C LEU A 814 12.97 24.70 -11.45
N GLU A 815 12.68 25.93 -11.95
CA GLU A 815 12.82 26.34 -13.36
C GLU A 815 14.23 26.61 -13.95
N PRO A 816 15.39 26.46 -13.29
CA PRO A 816 16.66 26.69 -13.99
C PRO A 816 17.12 25.52 -14.87
N ILE A 817 16.21 24.60 -15.20
CA ILE A 817 16.49 23.35 -15.92
C ILE A 817 16.26 23.54 -17.41
N GLY A 818 17.33 23.93 -18.11
CA GLY A 818 17.33 24.04 -19.56
C GLY A 818 17.12 22.67 -20.23
N LYS A 819 15.95 22.51 -20.88
CA LYS A 819 15.49 21.45 -21.79
C LYS A 819 14.60 20.37 -21.17
N PHE A 820 13.39 20.80 -20.82
CA PHE A 820 12.17 19.97 -20.81
C PHE A 820 11.88 19.23 -22.14
N LYS A 821 12.56 19.59 -23.23
CA LYS A 821 12.25 19.19 -24.61
C LYS A 821 12.42 17.71 -24.95
N ASN A 822 13.16 16.89 -24.20
CA ASN A 822 13.56 15.55 -24.68
C ASN A 822 13.12 14.37 -23.80
N ALA A 823 12.77 14.57 -22.53
CA ALA A 823 12.55 13.46 -21.59
C ALA A 823 11.13 12.84 -21.64
N ILE A 824 10.16 13.52 -22.25
CA ILE A 824 8.81 12.96 -22.49
C ILE A 824 8.78 12.10 -23.77
N TYR A 825 9.85 12.12 -24.57
CA TYR A 825 9.88 11.51 -25.91
C TYR A 825 10.35 10.04 -25.96
N TYR A 826 10.75 9.41 -24.85
CA TYR A 826 11.26 8.03 -24.88
C TYR A 826 10.48 7.06 -23.97
N LYS A 827 9.55 6.35 -24.64
CA LYS A 827 8.89 5.05 -24.37
C LYS A 827 8.32 4.74 -22.99
#